data_AF-A0A938RY57-F1
#
_entry.id   AF-A0A938RY57-F1
#
_cell.length_a   1.000
_cell.length_b   1.000
_cell.length_c   1.000
_cell.angle_alpha   90.00
_cell.angle_beta   90.00
_cell.angle_gamma   90.00
#
_symmetry.space_group_name_H-M   'P 1'
#
loop_
_entity.id
_entity.type
_entity.pdbx_description
1 polymer ?
#
loop_
_entity_poly.entity_id
_entity_poly.type
_entity_poly.pdbx_seq_one_letter_code
_entity_poly.pdbx_strand_id
1 'polypeptide(L)'
;MSRAAPGEKPIGAADPPRQHGPLLAKIDKPLVSEKSLKVRLSWGHQLPEDTRFHIACSATKSTIADVTAYGLRDGEGGQEGPWNTQAGGGRVVQVEFTLRYPDLPVKNLENLNPIWADLMARSDADTGRRLRADPGYRLDGRRLTVQMDREGTRGFSVTVDQLLQNRAFWVPALDVYLAVGDSPPTWAEHQKELAAWKGKCILDQVREAPEASYEEYKALWEDMGGPAYKHPSQPAPGHIVCLAWDSSIRKFGIDRGAGVWNDYGNADRFRLWFDFGDLTRDITPSWKGQRLADGLPVLTTAFEKEGVRYEVEQFAFPLRGPPAERQGDLPMVLLARLKATDLEKKARTVSFVMTHRREHPADRKPAVATRQEGAAWVLGEASAGHALLSVQGQGFQVQPPRVEAKRTKADDPKSPWESTAAITVALNVPAGGIQELVIKLPSPVALAADQPALLGLDYAACREAALKFWSDYLARGAQIRVPERAVNELYDANLWHALRLPRRHGGTGPDVPIDLPYSNFAYSQTGVPWPINQAVYVDYMLYDLRGYHNLAAEELLAMFRKNQEPSGRVGGYANWLVYTPGMVYAVAQHYLLSQDRRSLETLMPHALKAADWCLAEACRSSLQAGPAAGLVRGPLNDLTGEGAWAFNQAYIYAALDAFGRALDRASHPRAGEYREAARAFRQTVRRAFAIASVRSPLVQLRDHTWMPYVPCEAAADHRLIEQWYPTEVDTGALHLVRLKVLAPDDSLADFLLKDHEDNLFLNGWGMANEPVYNPQATAYLLRDEPKAVIRAFYSMTACAFSHSVYEPVEHRWTWGQYFGPPSTDGAWAELYRRMLIEEPDNGGLLLFAATPRKWLESGKTIEIERAPTQYGGLSARVESRADAGRIRAVVQLAGPGRPKTLVLRLRHPEVRPMLSVRVNGQDWRDFDPRREQVRIDNPAQGRYEVEARY
;
A
#
# COMPACT_ATOMS: atom_id res chain seq x y z
N MET A 1 34.99 -7.29 5.68
CA MET A 1 35.48 -8.11 4.55
C MET A 1 34.37 -9.02 4.03
N SER A 2 33.89 -8.72 2.81
CA SER A 2 33.29 -9.62 1.81
C SER A 2 32.22 -10.64 2.23
N ARG A 3 30.99 -10.44 1.74
CA ARG A 3 30.40 -11.34 0.72
C ARG A 3 29.29 -10.58 0.00
N ALA A 4 29.67 -9.92 -1.08
CA ALA A 4 28.77 -9.46 -2.11
C ALA A 4 28.54 -10.62 -3.10
N ALA A 5 27.31 -10.79 -3.55
CA ALA A 5 26.93 -11.49 -4.77
C ALA A 5 25.51 -11.04 -5.18
N PRO A 6 25.16 -11.03 -6.48
CA PRO A 6 25.92 -10.44 -7.57
C PRO A 6 25.03 -9.56 -8.49
N GLY A 7 25.65 -8.60 -9.17
CA GLY A 7 25.30 -8.25 -10.55
C GLY A 7 24.41 -7.03 -10.78
N GLU A 8 25.00 -5.84 -10.71
CA GLU A 8 24.72 -4.78 -11.69
C GLU A 8 25.96 -3.87 -11.75
N LYS A 9 26.57 -3.75 -12.94
CA LYS A 9 27.70 -2.85 -13.17
C LYS A 9 27.15 -1.43 -13.33
N PRO A 10 27.73 -0.41 -12.66
CA PRO A 10 27.47 0.97 -13.03
C PRO A 10 28.15 1.25 -14.37
N ILE A 11 27.36 1.64 -15.37
CA ILE A 11 27.89 2.15 -16.64
C ILE A 11 28.63 3.46 -16.31
N GLY A 12 29.93 3.46 -16.62
CA GLY A 12 30.86 4.54 -16.33
C GLY A 12 30.55 5.82 -17.11
N ALA A 13 30.95 6.92 -16.49
CA ALA A 13 31.01 8.25 -17.10
C ALA A 13 31.73 8.23 -18.45
N ALA A 14 31.08 8.80 -19.47
CA ALA A 14 31.70 9.02 -20.77
C ALA A 14 32.60 10.27 -20.71
N ASP A 15 33.83 10.11 -21.20
CA ASP A 15 34.78 11.19 -21.47
C ASP A 15 34.26 12.18 -22.54
N PRO A 16 34.73 13.44 -22.52
CA PRO A 16 34.25 14.49 -23.42
C PRO A 16 34.72 14.23 -24.87
N PRO A 17 33.90 14.56 -25.90
CA PRO A 17 34.27 14.30 -27.29
C PRO A 17 35.36 15.27 -27.78
N ARG A 18 36.36 14.69 -28.45
CA ARG A 18 37.41 15.41 -29.21
C ARG A 18 36.79 16.10 -30.42
N GLN A 19 37.21 17.34 -30.64
CA GLN A 19 36.92 18.13 -31.83
C GLN A 19 37.56 17.52 -33.09
N HIS A 20 36.75 17.28 -34.12
CA HIS A 20 37.20 17.21 -35.51
C HIS A 20 36.31 18.14 -36.35
N GLY A 21 36.96 19.03 -37.11
CA GLY A 21 36.34 19.97 -38.05
C GLY A 21 35.72 19.30 -39.29
N PRO A 22 35.08 20.10 -40.17
CA PRO A 22 33.92 19.65 -40.93
C PRO A 22 34.29 18.99 -42.27
N LEU A 23 33.65 17.85 -42.54
CA LEU A 23 33.50 17.30 -43.89
C LEU A 23 32.01 17.38 -44.24
N LEU A 24 31.65 18.43 -44.99
CA LEU A 24 30.34 18.62 -45.60
C LEU A 24 30.12 17.57 -46.70
N ALA A 25 29.57 16.41 -46.33
CA ALA A 25 28.90 15.53 -47.26
C ALA A 25 27.41 15.88 -47.24
N LYS A 26 26.89 16.41 -48.36
CA LYS A 26 25.45 16.55 -48.61
C LYS A 26 24.82 15.15 -48.56
N ILE A 27 24.14 14.84 -47.47
CA ILE A 27 23.21 13.71 -47.40
C ILE A 27 21.87 14.25 -47.91
N ASP A 28 21.48 13.85 -49.11
CA ASP A 28 20.10 14.00 -49.57
C ASP A 28 19.19 13.26 -48.58
N LYS A 29 18.40 14.01 -47.80
CA LYS A 29 17.32 13.44 -47.00
C LYS A 29 16.33 12.77 -47.96
N PRO A 30 15.98 11.48 -47.78
CA PRO A 30 14.91 10.89 -48.58
C PRO A 30 13.62 11.70 -48.40
N LEU A 31 12.97 12.04 -49.50
CA LEU A 31 11.62 12.62 -49.52
C LEU A 31 10.68 11.64 -48.81
N VAL A 32 10.34 11.93 -47.55
CA VAL A 32 9.32 11.16 -46.82
C VAL A 32 7.98 11.44 -47.49
N SER A 33 7.33 10.40 -48.03
CA SER A 33 6.02 10.54 -48.66
C SER A 33 5.00 11.06 -47.66
N GLU A 34 4.23 12.07 -48.03
CA GLU A 34 3.16 12.63 -47.21
C GLU A 34 1.85 11.88 -47.47
N LYS A 35 1.13 11.53 -46.40
CA LYS A 35 -0.22 10.96 -46.44
C LYS A 35 -1.22 11.95 -45.85
N SER A 36 -2.49 11.73 -46.15
CA SER A 36 -3.58 12.54 -45.63
C SER A 36 -4.70 11.67 -45.07
N LEU A 37 -5.38 12.19 -44.05
CA LEU A 37 -6.52 11.55 -43.40
C LEU A 37 -7.60 12.60 -43.15
N LYS A 38 -8.82 12.35 -43.63
CA LYS A 38 -9.98 13.18 -43.30
C LYS A 38 -10.40 12.95 -41.86
N VAL A 39 -10.65 14.03 -41.15
CA VAL A 39 -11.06 14.06 -39.75
C VAL A 39 -12.35 14.86 -39.63
N ARG A 40 -13.31 14.31 -38.90
CA ARG A 40 -14.55 14.98 -38.49
C ARG A 40 -14.54 15.08 -36.97
N LEU A 41 -14.59 16.30 -36.44
CA LEU A 41 -14.70 16.60 -35.02
C LEU A 41 -16.07 17.23 -34.76
N SER A 42 -16.80 16.76 -33.76
CA SER A 42 -18.13 17.29 -33.42
C SER A 42 -18.39 17.24 -31.91
N TRP A 43 -19.23 18.15 -31.40
CA TRP A 43 -19.51 18.28 -29.96
C TRP A 43 -20.94 18.78 -29.71
N GLY A 44 -21.45 18.58 -28.49
CA GLY A 44 -22.84 18.91 -28.12
C GLY A 44 -23.83 17.75 -28.30
N HIS A 45 -23.36 16.50 -28.23
CA HIS A 45 -24.15 15.31 -28.57
C HIS A 45 -25.07 14.83 -27.45
N GLN A 46 -24.55 14.68 -26.23
CA GLN A 46 -25.28 14.13 -25.09
C GLN A 46 -25.63 15.17 -24.03
N LEU A 47 -25.12 16.40 -24.14
CA LEU A 47 -25.44 17.46 -23.18
C LEU A 47 -26.93 17.82 -23.26
N PRO A 48 -27.66 17.79 -22.12
CA PRO A 48 -29.10 18.07 -22.09
C PRO A 48 -29.42 19.56 -22.34
N GLU A 49 -28.44 20.44 -22.10
CA GLU A 49 -28.58 21.89 -22.18
C GLU A 49 -27.53 22.50 -23.12
N ASP A 50 -27.85 23.66 -23.69
CA ASP A 50 -26.95 24.42 -24.55
C ASP A 50 -25.74 24.94 -23.73
N THR A 51 -24.55 24.44 -24.04
CA THR A 51 -23.31 24.62 -23.26
C THR A 51 -22.25 25.32 -24.10
N ARG A 52 -21.43 26.17 -23.47
CA ARG A 52 -20.35 26.90 -24.16
C ARG A 52 -19.12 26.02 -24.38
N PHE A 53 -18.58 26.08 -25.59
CA PHE A 53 -17.34 25.42 -25.99
C PHE A 53 -16.35 26.41 -26.59
N HIS A 54 -15.06 26.21 -26.32
CA HIS A 54 -13.96 26.89 -27.00
C HIS A 54 -13.09 25.82 -27.68
N ILE A 55 -13.20 25.60 -28.99
CA ILE A 55 -12.44 24.55 -29.68
C ILE A 55 -11.31 25.18 -30.51
N ALA A 56 -10.08 24.75 -30.25
CA ALA A 56 -8.90 25.05 -31.07
C ALA A 56 -8.16 23.75 -31.41
N CYS A 57 -7.88 23.52 -32.69
CA CYS A 57 -7.13 22.36 -33.14
C CYS A 57 -5.71 22.76 -33.51
N SER A 58 -4.73 21.96 -33.09
CA SER A 58 -3.34 22.09 -33.52
C SER A 58 -2.75 20.72 -33.81
N ALA A 59 -1.70 20.69 -34.63
CA ALA A 59 -1.03 19.45 -35.02
C ALA A 59 0.48 19.54 -34.75
N THR A 60 1.05 18.46 -34.24
CA THR A 60 2.50 18.30 -34.02
C THR A 60 3.04 17.27 -35.02
N LYS A 61 4.13 17.61 -35.72
CA LYS A 61 4.72 16.78 -36.82
C LYS A 61 3.68 16.38 -37.87
N SER A 62 2.67 17.22 -38.08
CA SER A 62 1.57 17.06 -39.03
C SER A 62 0.96 18.46 -39.28
N THR A 63 0.16 18.62 -40.31
CA THR A 63 -0.52 19.89 -40.63
C THR A 63 -2.01 19.68 -40.82
N ILE A 64 -2.79 20.68 -40.42
CA ILE A 64 -4.24 20.72 -40.62
C ILE A 64 -4.50 21.57 -41.86
N ALA A 65 -5.29 21.04 -42.79
CA ALA A 65 -5.67 21.70 -44.03
C ALA A 65 -7.16 21.49 -44.33
N ASP A 66 -7.71 22.24 -45.29
CA ASP A 66 -9.03 22.00 -45.86
C ASP A 66 -10.17 22.02 -44.80
N VAL A 67 -10.10 22.97 -43.85
CA VAL A 67 -11.03 23.07 -42.72
C VAL A 67 -12.38 23.61 -43.17
N THR A 68 -13.46 22.94 -42.77
CA THR A 68 -14.85 23.35 -43.00
C THR A 68 -15.67 23.16 -41.74
N ALA A 69 -16.31 24.23 -41.26
CA ALA A 69 -17.17 24.21 -40.07
C ALA A 69 -18.67 24.24 -40.43
N TYR A 70 -19.47 23.50 -39.68
CA TYR A 70 -20.91 23.31 -39.86
C TYR A 70 -21.66 23.56 -38.55
N GLY A 71 -22.88 24.08 -38.66
CA GLY A 71 -23.74 24.34 -37.49
C GLY A 71 -23.34 25.54 -36.64
N LEU A 72 -22.41 26.39 -37.11
CA LEU A 72 -22.05 27.66 -36.49
C LEU A 72 -23.18 28.69 -36.61
N ARG A 73 -23.40 29.48 -35.55
CA ARG A 73 -24.19 30.72 -35.60
C ARG A 73 -23.28 31.91 -35.89
N ASP A 74 -23.88 33.03 -36.26
CA ASP A 74 -23.18 34.31 -36.43
C ASP A 74 -22.38 34.67 -35.16
N GLY A 75 -21.08 34.93 -35.33
CA GLY A 75 -20.17 35.31 -34.26
C GLY A 75 -19.52 34.14 -33.49
N GLU A 76 -19.80 32.89 -33.82
CA GLU A 76 -19.23 31.72 -33.12
C GLU A 76 -17.87 31.24 -33.68
N GLY A 77 -17.26 31.99 -34.59
CA GLY A 77 -15.95 31.71 -35.20
C GLY A 77 -16.00 31.67 -36.73
N GLY A 78 -14.82 31.57 -37.37
CA GLY A 78 -14.67 31.44 -38.83
C GLY A 78 -14.32 30.02 -39.28
N GLN A 79 -13.97 29.85 -40.55
CA GLN A 79 -13.63 28.52 -41.12
C GLN A 79 -12.31 27.93 -40.60
N GLU A 80 -11.44 28.72 -39.96
CA GLU A 80 -10.10 28.28 -39.52
C GLU A 80 -9.94 28.19 -37.99
N GLY A 81 -11.00 28.44 -37.21
CA GLY A 81 -10.97 28.44 -35.74
C GLY A 81 -10.12 29.59 -35.12
N PRO A 82 -10.01 29.66 -33.78
CA PRO A 82 -10.74 28.86 -32.80
C PRO A 82 -12.24 29.13 -32.81
N TRP A 83 -13.05 28.13 -32.49
CA TRP A 83 -14.52 28.21 -32.49
C TRP A 83 -15.05 28.40 -31.07
N ASN A 84 -15.83 29.47 -30.86
CA ASN A 84 -16.45 29.77 -29.57
C ASN A 84 -17.96 29.59 -29.74
N THR A 85 -18.47 28.41 -29.39
CA THR A 85 -19.80 27.95 -29.81
C THR A 85 -20.68 27.63 -28.61
N GLN A 86 -22.00 27.59 -28.83
CA GLN A 86 -22.96 26.97 -27.91
C GLN A 86 -23.51 25.67 -28.54
N ALA A 87 -23.36 24.53 -27.87
CA ALA A 87 -23.84 23.23 -28.35
C ALA A 87 -24.39 22.39 -27.19
N GLY A 88 -25.27 21.43 -27.48
CA GLY A 88 -26.10 20.70 -26.51
C GLY A 88 -27.59 20.99 -26.72
N GLY A 89 -28.46 20.35 -25.92
CA GLY A 89 -29.92 20.52 -26.06
C GLY A 89 -30.45 20.12 -27.45
N GLY A 90 -29.80 19.16 -28.11
CA GLY A 90 -30.10 18.72 -29.48
C GLY A 90 -29.35 19.48 -30.58
N ARG A 91 -28.56 20.50 -30.25
CA ARG A 91 -27.69 21.21 -31.20
C ARG A 91 -26.28 20.63 -31.19
N VAL A 92 -25.81 20.15 -32.35
CA VAL A 92 -24.43 19.68 -32.55
C VAL A 92 -23.69 20.65 -33.46
N VAL A 93 -22.44 20.96 -33.11
CA VAL A 93 -21.51 21.71 -33.98
C VAL A 93 -20.43 20.75 -34.47
N GLN A 94 -20.00 20.93 -35.73
CA GLN A 94 -19.05 20.05 -36.38
C GLN A 94 -17.99 20.83 -37.16
N VAL A 95 -16.77 20.30 -37.20
CA VAL A 95 -15.70 20.73 -38.10
C VAL A 95 -15.12 19.51 -38.81
N GLU A 96 -14.92 19.63 -40.11
CA GLU A 96 -14.20 18.65 -40.94
C GLU A 96 -12.89 19.26 -41.42
N PHE A 97 -11.81 18.48 -41.46
CA PHE A 97 -10.53 18.92 -41.98
C PHE A 97 -9.68 17.72 -42.44
N THR A 98 -8.62 18.01 -43.18
CA THR A 98 -7.62 17.04 -43.61
C THR A 98 -6.38 17.15 -42.73
N LEU A 99 -5.98 16.07 -42.07
CA LEU A 99 -4.71 15.95 -41.38
C LEU A 99 -3.66 15.40 -42.36
N ARG A 100 -2.63 16.17 -42.67
CA ARG A 100 -1.49 15.74 -43.51
C ARG A 100 -0.30 15.41 -42.63
N TYR A 101 0.34 14.27 -42.89
CA TYR A 101 1.38 13.74 -42.03
C TYR A 101 2.42 12.93 -42.82
N PRO A 102 3.68 12.89 -42.34
CA PRO A 102 4.71 12.08 -42.98
C PRO A 102 4.40 10.59 -42.78
N ASP A 103 4.53 9.78 -43.85
CA ASP A 103 4.33 8.34 -43.82
C ASP A 103 5.52 7.63 -43.16
N LEU A 104 5.50 7.64 -41.83
CA LEU A 104 6.49 6.99 -40.99
C LEU A 104 5.90 5.70 -40.39
N PRO A 105 6.69 4.60 -40.35
CA PRO A 105 6.27 3.39 -39.66
C PRO A 105 6.20 3.64 -38.15
N VAL A 106 5.14 3.17 -37.52
CA VAL A 106 4.99 3.21 -36.06
C VAL A 106 5.66 1.96 -35.50
N LYS A 107 6.56 2.17 -34.54
CA LYS A 107 7.28 1.08 -33.87
C LYS A 107 6.71 0.86 -32.49
N ASN A 108 6.68 -0.40 -32.08
CA ASN A 108 6.48 -0.72 -30.67
C ASN A 108 7.73 -0.33 -29.89
N LEU A 109 7.56 0.02 -28.63
CA LEU A 109 8.63 0.24 -27.68
C LEU A 109 9.49 -1.02 -27.55
N GLU A 110 10.80 -0.89 -27.76
CA GLU A 110 11.75 -2.01 -27.72
C GLU A 110 12.11 -2.42 -26.28
N ASN A 111 12.17 -1.45 -25.35
CA ASN A 111 12.56 -1.61 -23.95
C ASN A 111 11.35 -1.62 -23.00
N LEU A 112 10.37 -2.48 -23.27
CA LEU A 112 9.23 -2.70 -22.37
C LEU A 112 9.69 -3.22 -21.00
N ASN A 113 9.30 -2.54 -19.92
CA ASN A 113 9.65 -3.03 -18.58
C ASN A 113 8.90 -4.35 -18.25
N PRO A 114 9.55 -5.34 -17.60
CA PRO A 114 8.98 -6.67 -17.39
C PRO A 114 7.65 -6.70 -16.63
N ILE A 115 7.41 -5.79 -15.70
CA ILE A 115 6.15 -5.77 -14.92
C ILE A 115 4.98 -5.39 -15.82
N TRP A 116 5.17 -4.46 -16.76
CA TRP A 116 4.16 -4.13 -17.75
C TRP A 116 3.87 -5.30 -18.68
N ALA A 117 4.90 -6.04 -19.10
CA ALA A 117 4.74 -7.24 -19.91
C ALA A 117 3.90 -8.31 -19.17
N ASP A 118 4.16 -8.53 -17.88
CA ASP A 118 3.40 -9.46 -17.04
C ASP A 118 1.95 -9.00 -16.86
N LEU A 119 1.71 -7.71 -16.60
CA LEU A 119 0.35 -7.15 -16.53
C LEU A 119 -0.41 -7.39 -17.83
N MET A 120 0.18 -7.10 -18.98
CA MET A 120 -0.43 -7.30 -20.30
C MET A 120 -0.67 -8.78 -20.64
N ALA A 121 0.13 -9.69 -20.07
CA ALA A 121 0.01 -11.13 -20.29
C ALA A 121 -1.06 -11.78 -19.37
N ARG A 122 -1.19 -11.28 -18.14
CA ARG A 122 -2.10 -11.81 -17.13
C ARG A 122 -3.51 -11.19 -17.17
N SER A 123 -3.64 -10.02 -17.77
CA SER A 123 -4.94 -9.35 -17.95
C SER A 123 -5.85 -10.08 -18.95
N ASP A 124 -7.15 -9.80 -18.86
CA ASP A 124 -8.12 -10.26 -19.86
C ASP A 124 -7.75 -9.77 -21.28
N ALA A 125 -8.24 -10.49 -22.30
CA ALA A 125 -7.85 -10.26 -23.69
C ALA A 125 -8.10 -8.83 -24.18
N ASP A 126 -9.19 -8.19 -23.74
CA ASP A 126 -9.53 -6.82 -24.14
C ASP A 126 -8.60 -5.81 -23.47
N THR A 127 -8.33 -5.97 -22.17
CA THR A 127 -7.37 -5.12 -21.44
C THR A 127 -5.95 -5.25 -22.01
N GLY A 128 -5.49 -6.48 -22.25
CA GLY A 128 -4.20 -6.71 -22.90
C GLY A 128 -4.10 -6.12 -24.30
N ARG A 129 -5.21 -6.12 -25.07
CA ARG A 129 -5.30 -5.44 -26.38
C ARG A 129 -5.16 -3.93 -26.22
N ARG A 130 -5.92 -3.30 -25.30
CA ARG A 130 -5.88 -1.85 -25.07
C ARG A 130 -4.48 -1.38 -24.66
N LEU A 131 -3.82 -2.08 -23.73
CA LEU A 131 -2.45 -1.76 -23.31
C LEU A 131 -1.42 -1.94 -24.45
N ARG A 132 -1.58 -2.95 -25.32
CA ARG A 132 -0.73 -3.12 -26.51
C ARG A 132 -1.01 -2.10 -27.63
N ALA A 133 -2.15 -1.43 -27.59
CA ALA A 133 -2.51 -0.34 -28.49
C ALA A 133 -2.25 1.05 -27.88
N ASP A 134 -1.81 1.12 -26.62
CA ASP A 134 -1.57 2.37 -25.90
C ASP A 134 -0.44 3.17 -26.57
N PRO A 135 -0.58 4.49 -26.74
CA PRO A 135 0.45 5.35 -27.33
C PRO A 135 1.80 5.35 -26.60
N GLY A 136 1.84 4.95 -25.33
CA GLY A 136 3.09 4.70 -24.60
C GLY A 136 3.84 3.44 -25.04
N TYR A 137 3.12 2.44 -25.57
CA TYR A 137 3.74 1.25 -26.17
C TYR A 137 3.95 1.40 -27.68
N ARG A 138 3.03 2.09 -28.37
CA ARG A 138 3.07 2.37 -29.81
C ARG A 138 3.40 3.85 -30.05
N LEU A 139 4.68 4.16 -29.93
CA LEU A 139 5.16 5.54 -29.96
C LEU A 139 4.95 6.18 -31.35
N ASP A 140 4.15 7.25 -31.39
CA ASP A 140 3.97 8.09 -32.56
C ASP A 140 3.95 9.57 -32.17
N GLY A 141 4.97 10.30 -32.62
CA GLY A 141 5.10 11.73 -32.34
C GLY A 141 4.22 12.64 -33.21
N ARG A 142 3.48 12.09 -34.18
CA ARG A 142 2.52 12.83 -35.00
C ARG A 142 1.18 12.88 -34.27
N ARG A 143 0.72 14.09 -33.92
CA ARG A 143 -0.40 14.26 -32.97
C ARG A 143 -1.34 15.38 -33.40
N LEU A 144 -2.64 15.13 -33.26
CA LEU A 144 -3.68 16.16 -33.28
C LEU A 144 -4.04 16.49 -31.82
N THR A 145 -4.04 17.76 -31.47
CA THR A 145 -4.45 18.28 -30.16
C THR A 145 -5.72 19.10 -30.32
N VAL A 146 -6.73 18.77 -29.53
CA VAL A 146 -8.00 19.51 -29.44
C VAL A 146 -8.04 20.20 -28.08
N GLN A 147 -7.82 21.50 -28.09
CA GLN A 147 -7.91 22.37 -26.92
C GLN A 147 -9.35 22.88 -26.78
N MET A 148 -9.90 22.78 -25.57
CA MET A 148 -11.32 23.04 -25.27
C MET A 148 -11.57 24.27 -24.37
N ASP A 149 -10.49 24.95 -23.97
CA ASP A 149 -10.48 26.18 -23.18
C ASP A 149 -9.27 27.05 -23.59
N ARG A 150 -9.26 28.34 -23.26
CA ARG A 150 -8.14 29.23 -23.67
C ARG A 150 -6.83 28.92 -22.94
N GLU A 151 -6.92 28.34 -21.76
CA GLU A 151 -5.76 28.08 -20.90
C GLU A 151 -5.04 26.78 -21.27
N GLY A 152 -5.63 25.94 -22.14
CA GLY A 152 -5.07 24.65 -22.52
C GLY A 152 -5.15 23.62 -21.40
N THR A 153 -6.07 23.81 -20.45
CA THR A 153 -6.27 22.93 -19.29
C THR A 153 -7.40 21.92 -19.50
N ARG A 154 -8.19 22.08 -20.58
CA ARG A 154 -9.25 21.16 -20.96
C ARG A 154 -9.10 20.79 -22.43
N GLY A 155 -9.31 19.51 -22.74
CA GLY A 155 -9.12 18.98 -24.10
C GLY A 155 -8.43 17.62 -24.07
N PHE A 156 -7.89 17.23 -25.22
CA PHE A 156 -7.20 15.96 -25.38
C PHE A 156 -6.29 15.98 -26.60
N SER A 157 -5.46 14.96 -26.72
CA SER A 157 -4.72 14.68 -27.95
C SER A 157 -4.98 13.26 -28.47
N VAL A 158 -4.68 13.03 -29.75
CA VAL A 158 -4.72 11.71 -30.39
C VAL A 158 -3.52 11.59 -31.34
N THR A 159 -2.86 10.43 -31.37
CA THR A 159 -1.75 10.19 -32.32
C THR A 159 -2.29 9.78 -33.69
N VAL A 160 -1.50 9.98 -34.75
CA VAL A 160 -1.87 9.51 -36.09
C VAL A 160 -2.03 7.98 -36.11
N ASP A 161 -1.17 7.23 -35.40
CA ASP A 161 -1.33 5.77 -35.22
C ASP A 161 -2.70 5.39 -34.64
N GLN A 162 -3.17 6.09 -33.61
CA GLN A 162 -4.50 5.86 -33.05
C GLN A 162 -5.59 6.10 -34.08
N LEU A 163 -5.51 7.21 -34.83
CA LEU A 163 -6.46 7.54 -35.89
C LEU A 163 -6.46 6.51 -37.03
N LEU A 164 -5.32 5.89 -37.32
CA LEU A 164 -5.24 4.85 -38.35
C LEU A 164 -5.80 3.51 -37.86
N GLN A 165 -5.69 3.22 -36.58
CA GLN A 165 -6.21 1.97 -35.99
C GLN A 165 -7.69 2.04 -35.64
N ASN A 166 -8.23 3.23 -35.38
CA ASN A 166 -9.58 3.43 -34.89
C ASN A 166 -10.31 4.45 -35.78
N ARG A 167 -11.48 4.06 -36.28
CA ARG A 167 -12.29 4.93 -37.16
C ARG A 167 -13.07 6.01 -36.41
N ALA A 168 -13.22 5.86 -35.09
CA ALA A 168 -14.06 6.71 -34.25
C ALA A 168 -13.59 6.74 -32.80
N PHE A 169 -13.79 7.89 -32.15
CA PHE A 169 -13.46 8.18 -30.77
C PHE A 169 -14.63 8.93 -30.15
N TRP A 170 -15.26 8.32 -29.16
CA TRP A 170 -16.22 8.97 -28.29
C TRP A 170 -15.55 9.33 -26.96
N VAL A 171 -15.55 10.61 -26.61
CA VAL A 171 -14.99 11.13 -25.34
C VAL A 171 -16.13 11.70 -24.47
N PRO A 172 -16.87 10.83 -23.74
CA PRO A 172 -18.07 11.26 -23.03
C PRO A 172 -17.84 12.39 -22.03
N ALA A 173 -16.71 12.38 -21.32
CA ALA A 173 -16.40 13.41 -20.31
C ALA A 173 -16.23 14.83 -20.90
N LEU A 174 -16.00 14.93 -22.22
CA LEU A 174 -15.86 16.19 -22.92
C LEU A 174 -17.04 16.46 -23.88
N ASP A 175 -17.96 15.49 -24.03
CA ASP A 175 -19.05 15.51 -25.01
C ASP A 175 -18.57 15.74 -26.46
N VAL A 176 -17.46 15.07 -26.82
CA VAL A 176 -16.79 15.20 -28.12
C VAL A 176 -16.74 13.86 -28.85
N TYR A 177 -17.12 13.90 -30.13
CA TYR A 177 -17.00 12.78 -31.07
C TYR A 177 -16.03 13.14 -32.19
N LEU A 178 -15.02 12.28 -32.40
CA LEU A 178 -14.04 12.40 -33.47
C LEU A 178 -14.09 11.15 -34.35
N ALA A 179 -14.22 11.31 -35.66
CA ALA A 179 -14.28 10.22 -36.63
C ALA A 179 -13.35 10.49 -37.81
N VAL A 180 -12.82 9.43 -38.42
CA VAL A 180 -11.80 9.54 -39.49
C VAL A 180 -12.06 8.60 -40.67
N GLY A 181 -11.45 8.95 -41.80
CA GLY A 181 -11.50 8.20 -43.06
C GLY A 181 -12.35 8.88 -44.15
N ASP A 182 -12.35 8.31 -45.36
CA ASP A 182 -13.08 8.89 -46.49
C ASP A 182 -14.60 8.91 -46.32
N SER A 183 -15.12 7.96 -45.55
CA SER A 183 -16.50 7.90 -45.09
C SER A 183 -16.47 7.67 -43.57
N PRO A 184 -16.28 8.74 -42.78
CA PRO A 184 -16.16 8.63 -41.33
C PRO A 184 -17.52 8.22 -40.74
N PRO A 185 -17.57 7.23 -39.83
CA PRO A 185 -18.81 6.77 -39.22
C PRO A 185 -19.55 7.93 -38.55
N THR A 186 -20.87 7.98 -38.72
CA THR A 186 -21.72 8.94 -38.03
C THR A 186 -21.76 8.62 -36.53
N TRP A 187 -22.08 9.63 -35.72
CA TRP A 187 -22.27 9.45 -34.28
C TRP A 187 -23.30 8.34 -33.99
N ALA A 188 -24.43 8.34 -34.69
CA ALA A 188 -25.49 7.35 -34.50
C ALA A 188 -25.07 5.91 -34.86
N GLU A 189 -24.21 5.73 -35.86
CA GLU A 189 -23.63 4.41 -36.17
C GLU A 189 -22.69 3.95 -35.06
N HIS A 190 -21.79 4.82 -34.60
CA HIS A 190 -20.84 4.47 -33.55
C HIS A 190 -21.53 4.20 -32.20
N GLN A 191 -22.61 4.93 -31.87
CA GLN A 191 -23.43 4.63 -30.69
C GLN A 191 -24.00 3.20 -30.72
N LYS A 192 -24.39 2.71 -31.90
CA LYS A 192 -24.87 1.32 -32.05
C LYS A 192 -23.74 0.31 -31.82
N GLU A 193 -22.51 0.63 -32.23
CA GLU A 193 -21.33 -0.20 -31.96
C GLU A 193 -21.01 -0.27 -30.47
N LEU A 194 -21.01 0.89 -29.79
CA LEU A 194 -20.74 0.99 -28.35
C LEU A 194 -21.82 0.33 -27.48
N ALA A 195 -23.03 0.14 -27.99
CA ALA A 195 -24.13 -0.45 -27.23
C ALA A 195 -23.80 -1.86 -26.69
N ALA A 196 -22.98 -2.64 -27.39
CA ALA A 196 -22.52 -3.96 -26.96
C ALA A 196 -21.55 -3.92 -25.75
N TRP A 197 -20.94 -2.76 -25.50
CA TRP A 197 -19.91 -2.53 -24.48
C TRP A 197 -20.42 -1.70 -23.30
N LYS A 198 -21.69 -1.30 -23.31
CA LYS A 198 -22.30 -0.49 -22.25
C LYS A 198 -22.17 -1.19 -20.89
N GLY A 199 -21.69 -0.46 -19.88
CA GLY A 199 -21.53 -0.95 -18.51
C GLY A 199 -20.33 -1.87 -18.30
N LYS A 200 -19.39 -1.94 -19.25
CA LYS A 200 -18.18 -2.75 -19.13
C LYS A 200 -17.06 -2.09 -18.33
N CYS A 201 -17.10 -0.78 -18.10
CA CYS A 201 -16.20 -0.11 -17.15
C CYS A 201 -16.34 -0.71 -15.75
N ILE A 202 -15.24 -0.93 -15.05
CA ILE A 202 -15.26 -1.60 -13.73
C ILE A 202 -16.12 -0.85 -12.73
N LEU A 203 -16.01 0.47 -12.68
CA LEU A 203 -16.80 1.26 -11.73
C LEU A 203 -18.32 1.21 -12.03
N ASP A 204 -18.74 0.99 -13.28
CA ASP A 204 -20.14 0.70 -13.60
C ASP A 204 -20.56 -0.67 -13.07
N GLN A 205 -19.73 -1.69 -13.32
CA GLN A 205 -19.99 -3.04 -12.82
C GLN A 205 -20.11 -3.06 -11.30
N VAL A 206 -19.25 -2.33 -10.58
CA VAL A 206 -19.26 -2.23 -9.11
C VAL A 206 -20.51 -1.53 -8.59
N ARG A 207 -21.03 -0.53 -9.31
CA ARG A 207 -22.29 0.15 -8.93
C ARG A 207 -23.47 -0.81 -8.96
N GLU A 208 -23.55 -1.64 -10.00
CA GLU A 208 -24.65 -2.59 -10.22
C GLU A 208 -24.50 -3.89 -9.44
N ALA A 209 -23.26 -4.35 -9.18
CA ALA A 209 -22.98 -5.60 -8.49
C ALA A 209 -23.44 -5.58 -7.00
N PRO A 210 -23.66 -6.76 -6.39
CA PRO A 210 -23.73 -6.88 -4.94
C PRO A 210 -22.51 -6.26 -4.25
N GLU A 211 -22.64 -5.90 -2.97
CA GLU A 211 -21.47 -5.45 -2.22
C GLU A 211 -20.43 -6.56 -2.11
N ALA A 212 -19.17 -6.19 -2.33
CA ALA A 212 -18.04 -7.09 -2.18
C ALA A 212 -17.99 -7.72 -0.79
N SER A 213 -17.40 -8.92 -0.70
CA SER A 213 -17.13 -9.57 0.58
C SER A 213 -15.71 -10.11 0.65
N TYR A 214 -15.20 -10.35 1.87
CA TYR A 214 -13.86 -10.89 2.04
C TYR A 214 -13.69 -12.25 1.34
N GLU A 215 -14.64 -13.18 1.50
CA GLU A 215 -14.57 -14.51 0.88
C GLU A 215 -14.48 -14.47 -0.65
N GLU A 216 -15.17 -13.52 -1.29
CA GLU A 216 -15.09 -13.32 -2.73
C GLU A 216 -13.67 -12.91 -3.16
N TYR A 217 -13.10 -11.89 -2.53
CA TYR A 217 -11.77 -11.39 -2.89
C TYR A 217 -10.65 -12.32 -2.46
N LYS A 218 -10.84 -13.07 -1.37
CA LYS A 218 -9.96 -14.15 -0.96
C LYS A 218 -9.90 -15.27 -2.01
N ALA A 219 -11.00 -15.54 -2.72
CA ALA A 219 -11.01 -16.52 -3.81
C ALA A 219 -10.34 -16.00 -5.09
N LEU A 220 -10.34 -14.68 -5.32
CA LEU A 220 -9.67 -14.05 -6.48
C LEU A 220 -8.14 -14.02 -6.32
N TRP A 221 -7.67 -13.70 -5.12
CA TRP A 221 -6.24 -13.54 -4.83
C TRP A 221 -5.67 -14.82 -4.21
N GLU A 222 -4.76 -15.51 -4.89
CA GLU A 222 -4.10 -16.72 -4.32
C GLU A 222 -3.46 -16.47 -2.94
N ASP A 223 -3.53 -17.44 -2.02
CA ASP A 223 -2.93 -17.30 -0.69
C ASP A 223 -1.40 -17.43 -0.74
N MET A 224 -0.69 -16.30 -0.63
CA MET A 224 0.76 -16.26 -0.58
C MET A 224 1.38 -16.90 0.68
N GLY A 225 0.57 -17.21 1.71
CA GLY A 225 0.99 -18.01 2.86
C GLY A 225 1.05 -19.51 2.59
N GLY A 226 0.28 -20.00 1.62
CA GLY A 226 0.18 -21.43 1.32
C GLY A 226 1.41 -21.99 0.58
N PRO A 227 1.82 -23.25 0.82
CA PRO A 227 2.95 -23.89 0.13
C PRO A 227 2.74 -24.09 -1.37
N ALA A 228 1.49 -24.14 -1.82
CA ALA A 228 1.12 -24.24 -3.23
C ALA A 228 1.41 -22.96 -4.02
N TYR A 229 1.43 -21.79 -3.37
CA TYR A 229 1.70 -20.52 -4.02
C TYR A 229 3.14 -20.45 -4.51
N LYS A 230 3.31 -20.04 -5.77
CA LYS A 230 4.61 -19.88 -6.44
C LYS A 230 4.73 -18.47 -6.97
N HIS A 231 5.79 -17.78 -6.57
CA HIS A 231 6.14 -16.47 -7.10
C HIS A 231 7.48 -16.59 -7.87
N PRO A 232 7.59 -16.05 -9.11
CA PRO A 232 8.76 -16.27 -9.96
C PRO A 232 10.04 -15.61 -9.42
N SER A 233 9.90 -14.57 -8.61
CA SER A 233 11.01 -13.84 -7.99
C SER A 233 10.77 -13.74 -6.48
N GLN A 234 10.94 -14.85 -5.77
CA GLN A 234 10.78 -14.90 -4.31
C GLN A 234 12.12 -15.24 -3.65
N PRO A 235 12.79 -14.27 -3.02
CA PRO A 235 13.99 -14.53 -2.25
C PRO A 235 13.71 -15.49 -1.10
N ALA A 236 14.66 -16.38 -0.78
CA ALA A 236 14.60 -17.11 0.47
C ALA A 236 14.53 -16.11 1.64
N PRO A 237 13.71 -16.36 2.67
CA PRO A 237 13.01 -17.60 3.01
C PRO A 237 11.64 -17.82 2.33
N GLY A 238 11.18 -16.88 1.50
CA GLY A 238 9.80 -16.82 1.04
C GLY A 238 8.88 -16.22 2.10
N HIS A 239 7.63 -16.71 2.16
CA HIS A 239 6.69 -16.29 3.20
C HIS A 239 7.22 -16.62 4.59
N ILE A 240 7.31 -15.60 5.45
CA ILE A 240 7.89 -15.71 6.78
C ILE A 240 7.23 -14.75 7.77
N VAL A 241 6.90 -15.24 8.95
CA VAL A 241 6.30 -14.44 10.04
C VAL A 241 7.38 -14.14 11.09
N CYS A 242 7.65 -12.86 11.34
CA CYS A 242 8.60 -12.46 12.38
C CYS A 242 7.93 -12.50 13.77
N LEU A 243 8.47 -13.29 14.70
CA LEU A 243 8.09 -13.35 16.12
C LEU A 243 9.21 -12.72 16.95
N ALA A 244 8.84 -11.75 17.78
CA ALA A 244 9.77 -10.98 18.59
C ALA A 244 9.04 -10.35 19.79
N TRP A 245 9.72 -9.46 20.52
CA TRP A 245 9.10 -8.51 21.46
C TRP A 245 9.17 -7.09 20.88
N ASP A 246 8.41 -6.15 21.46
CA ASP A 246 8.48 -4.72 21.11
C ASP A 246 9.95 -4.25 21.08
N SER A 247 10.38 -3.79 19.90
CA SER A 247 11.70 -3.19 19.64
C SER A 247 12.94 -4.05 19.93
N SER A 248 12.74 -5.35 20.17
CA SER A 248 13.82 -6.30 20.46
C SER A 248 14.79 -6.43 19.28
N ILE A 249 16.08 -6.58 19.56
CA ILE A 249 17.11 -6.79 18.53
C ILE A 249 17.14 -8.24 18.04
N ARG A 250 16.82 -9.20 18.91
CA ARG A 250 16.87 -10.64 18.64
C ARG A 250 15.49 -11.13 18.21
N LYS A 251 15.36 -11.54 16.95
CA LYS A 251 14.07 -11.91 16.35
C LYS A 251 14.12 -13.30 15.70
N PHE A 252 12.95 -13.91 15.57
CA PHE A 252 12.78 -15.25 15.00
C PHE A 252 11.76 -15.21 13.86
N GLY A 253 12.14 -15.59 12.66
CA GLY A 253 11.22 -15.75 11.53
C GLY A 253 10.73 -17.19 11.42
N ILE A 254 9.42 -17.38 11.27
CA ILE A 254 8.80 -18.70 11.11
C ILE A 254 8.27 -18.83 9.69
N ASP A 255 8.83 -19.78 8.93
CA ASP A 255 8.37 -20.10 7.59
C ASP A 255 7.15 -21.04 7.59
N ARG A 256 6.54 -21.24 6.43
CA ARG A 256 5.36 -22.12 6.25
C ARG A 256 5.58 -23.59 6.64
N GLY A 257 6.84 -24.01 6.82
CA GLY A 257 7.27 -25.33 7.25
C GLY A 257 7.45 -25.47 8.77
N ALA A 258 7.05 -24.47 9.56
CA ALA A 258 7.41 -24.31 10.98
C ALA A 258 8.91 -24.13 11.23
N GLY A 259 9.69 -23.89 10.17
CA GLY A 259 11.12 -23.65 10.21
C GLY A 259 11.43 -22.28 10.77
N VAL A 260 12.45 -22.21 11.61
CA VAL A 260 12.92 -21.00 12.26
C VAL A 260 14.13 -20.43 11.53
N TRP A 261 14.13 -19.11 11.37
CA TRP A 261 15.21 -18.29 10.86
C TRP A 261 15.57 -17.20 11.87
N ASN A 262 16.84 -16.84 11.98
CA ASN A 262 17.17 -15.52 12.51
C ASN A 262 16.78 -14.43 11.50
N ASP A 263 16.41 -13.24 11.96
CA ASP A 263 16.25 -12.09 11.06
C ASP A 263 17.60 -11.58 10.51
N TYR A 264 17.57 -10.73 9.50
CA TYR A 264 18.79 -10.25 8.86
C TYR A 264 19.64 -9.36 9.76
N GLY A 265 19.04 -8.72 10.76
CA GLY A 265 19.70 -7.85 11.73
C GLY A 265 20.25 -8.58 12.95
N ASN A 266 19.89 -9.86 13.15
CA ASN A 266 20.40 -10.63 14.27
C ASN A 266 21.92 -10.87 14.13
N ALA A 267 22.70 -10.53 15.15
CA ALA A 267 24.12 -10.89 15.17
C ALA A 267 24.35 -12.41 15.35
N ASP A 268 23.34 -13.12 15.87
CA ASP A 268 23.34 -14.58 15.99
C ASP A 268 22.70 -15.19 14.73
N ARG A 269 23.42 -16.09 14.06
CA ARG A 269 22.99 -16.70 12.78
C ARG A 269 22.61 -18.15 13.02
N PHE A 270 21.34 -18.48 12.85
CA PHE A 270 20.82 -19.82 13.11
C PHE A 270 19.62 -20.19 12.25
N ARG A 271 19.41 -21.51 12.12
CA ARG A 271 18.23 -22.16 11.54
C ARG A 271 17.82 -23.34 12.38
N LEU A 272 16.52 -23.59 12.44
CA LEU A 272 15.94 -24.81 13.00
C LEU A 272 14.80 -25.27 12.09
N TRP A 273 14.75 -26.53 11.70
CA TRP A 273 13.61 -27.04 10.92
C TRP A 273 13.38 -28.53 11.16
N PHE A 274 12.20 -29.00 10.77
CA PHE A 274 11.75 -30.37 10.91
C PHE A 274 11.69 -31.04 9.55
N ASP A 275 12.04 -32.32 9.45
CA ASP A 275 11.99 -33.09 8.20
C ASP A 275 10.57 -33.26 7.63
N PHE A 276 9.52 -33.27 8.48
CA PHE A 276 8.13 -33.27 8.03
C PHE A 276 7.64 -31.91 7.48
N GLY A 277 8.39 -30.83 7.71
CA GLY A 277 8.12 -29.47 7.25
C GLY A 277 9.23 -28.91 6.35
N ASP A 278 10.08 -29.77 5.79
CA ASP A 278 11.25 -29.37 5.00
C ASP A 278 10.83 -28.75 3.65
N LEU A 279 11.03 -27.44 3.52
CA LEU A 279 10.67 -26.67 2.31
C LEU A 279 11.52 -26.99 1.08
N THR A 280 12.58 -27.81 1.21
CA THR A 280 13.28 -28.37 0.03
C THR A 280 12.48 -29.49 -0.64
N ARG A 281 11.41 -29.96 0.01
CA ARG A 281 10.47 -30.97 -0.49
C ARG A 281 9.09 -30.35 -0.68
N ASP A 282 8.23 -31.02 -1.45
CA ASP A 282 6.83 -30.62 -1.55
C ASP A 282 6.07 -31.01 -0.28
N ILE A 283 5.71 -30.01 0.53
CA ILE A 283 4.92 -30.18 1.75
C ILE A 283 3.41 -29.96 1.52
N THR A 284 2.99 -29.60 0.31
CA THR A 284 1.59 -29.31 -0.01
C THR A 284 0.63 -30.45 0.39
N PRO A 285 0.97 -31.75 0.20
CA PRO A 285 0.08 -32.85 0.59
C PRO A 285 -0.11 -33.02 2.10
N SER A 286 0.91 -32.68 2.91
CA SER A 286 0.89 -32.87 4.36
C SER A 286 0.47 -31.61 5.11
N TRP A 287 0.71 -30.42 4.57
CA TRP A 287 0.41 -29.14 5.22
C TRP A 287 -1.08 -28.91 5.40
N LYS A 288 -1.50 -28.45 6.58
CA LYS A 288 -2.91 -28.22 6.95
C LYS A 288 -3.26 -26.81 7.35
N GLY A 289 -2.28 -25.91 7.40
CA GLY A 289 -2.53 -24.51 7.76
C GLY A 289 -1.45 -23.94 8.66
N GLN A 290 -1.37 -22.61 8.62
CA GLN A 290 -0.82 -21.79 9.69
C GLN A 290 -1.95 -20.95 10.29
N ARG A 291 -1.86 -20.60 11.57
CA ARG A 291 -2.82 -19.71 12.22
C ARG A 291 -2.19 -18.95 13.38
N LEU A 292 -2.63 -17.73 13.60
CA LEU A 292 -2.35 -16.97 14.81
C LEU A 292 -3.33 -17.34 15.94
N ALA A 293 -2.98 -17.05 17.19
CA ALA A 293 -3.90 -17.12 18.32
C ALA A 293 -4.70 -15.81 18.39
N ASP A 294 -5.87 -15.78 17.76
CA ASP A 294 -6.78 -14.62 17.72
C ASP A 294 -6.06 -13.31 17.28
N GLY A 295 -5.26 -13.41 16.22
CA GLY A 295 -4.47 -12.28 15.68
C GLY A 295 -3.18 -11.95 16.44
N LEU A 296 -2.89 -12.62 17.56
CA LEU A 296 -1.68 -12.38 18.37
C LEU A 296 -0.49 -13.25 17.90
N PRO A 297 0.77 -12.85 18.18
CA PRO A 297 1.98 -13.49 17.65
C PRO A 297 2.36 -14.81 18.36
N VAL A 298 1.38 -15.72 18.44
CA VAL A 298 1.54 -17.12 18.79
C VAL A 298 1.05 -17.92 17.59
N LEU A 299 2.00 -18.49 16.84
CA LEU A 299 1.77 -19.09 15.54
C LEU A 299 1.71 -20.61 15.65
N THR A 300 0.65 -21.24 15.13
CA THR A 300 0.59 -22.71 15.02
C THR A 300 0.66 -23.14 13.56
N THR A 301 1.60 -24.02 13.22
CA THR A 301 1.67 -24.70 11.91
C THR A 301 1.25 -26.15 12.07
N ALA A 302 0.37 -26.65 11.19
CA ALA A 302 -0.15 -28.01 11.27
C ALA A 302 0.21 -28.86 10.03
N PHE A 303 0.54 -30.12 10.26
CA PHE A 303 0.81 -31.13 9.24
C PHE A 303 0.09 -32.45 9.57
N GLU A 304 -0.28 -33.23 8.56
CA GLU A 304 -0.71 -34.62 8.71
C GLU A 304 0.14 -35.53 7.81
N LYS A 305 0.75 -36.55 8.40
CA LYS A 305 1.60 -37.51 7.69
C LYS A 305 1.50 -38.88 8.38
N GLU A 306 1.33 -39.94 7.59
CA GLU A 306 1.36 -41.33 8.08
C GLU A 306 0.41 -41.60 9.27
N GLY A 307 -0.79 -41.01 9.24
CA GLY A 307 -1.80 -41.18 10.29
C GLY A 307 -1.54 -40.36 11.56
N VAL A 308 -0.62 -39.39 11.52
CA VAL A 308 -0.25 -38.55 12.66
C VAL A 308 -0.40 -37.08 12.30
N ARG A 309 -1.03 -36.30 13.19
CA ARG A 309 -1.07 -34.84 13.10
C ARG A 309 0.04 -34.24 13.95
N TYR A 310 0.87 -33.40 13.32
CA TYR A 310 1.87 -32.58 13.98
C TYR A 310 1.36 -31.14 14.05
N GLU A 311 1.31 -30.56 15.25
CA GLU A 311 1.06 -29.13 15.44
C GLU A 311 2.28 -28.52 16.14
N VAL A 312 2.87 -27.48 15.54
CA VAL A 312 4.02 -26.76 16.10
C VAL A 312 3.56 -25.34 16.44
N GLU A 313 3.40 -25.04 17.73
CA GLU A 313 2.99 -23.72 18.25
C GLU A 313 4.22 -22.93 18.74
N GLN A 314 4.50 -21.78 18.13
CA GLN A 314 5.74 -21.02 18.25
C GLN A 314 5.48 -19.57 18.68
N PHE A 315 6.25 -19.07 19.66
CA PHE A 315 6.25 -17.67 20.08
C PHE A 315 7.60 -17.27 20.67
N ALA A 316 7.91 -15.96 20.63
CA ALA A 316 9.13 -15.41 21.20
C ALA A 316 8.87 -14.88 22.62
N PHE A 317 9.84 -15.06 23.52
CA PHE A 317 9.75 -14.63 24.91
C PHE A 317 11.12 -14.18 25.45
N PRO A 318 11.21 -13.11 26.26
CA PRO A 318 12.49 -12.72 26.86
C PRO A 318 12.97 -13.78 27.87
N LEU A 319 14.26 -14.14 27.82
CA LEU A 319 14.86 -15.18 28.65
C LEU A 319 14.66 -14.95 30.16
N ARG A 320 14.61 -13.68 30.57
CA ARG A 320 14.46 -13.26 31.98
C ARG A 320 13.05 -12.75 32.30
N GLY A 321 12.07 -13.07 31.46
CA GLY A 321 10.70 -12.58 31.56
C GLY A 321 10.51 -11.17 30.99
N PRO A 322 9.25 -10.71 30.86
CA PRO A 322 8.93 -9.41 30.28
C PRO A 322 9.70 -8.28 30.99
N PRO A 323 10.36 -7.38 30.25
CA PRO A 323 11.10 -6.29 30.87
C PRO A 323 10.14 -5.28 31.51
N ALA A 324 10.56 -4.65 32.60
CA ALA A 324 9.77 -3.61 33.28
C ALA A 324 9.63 -2.33 32.44
N GLU A 325 10.62 -2.05 31.59
CA GLU A 325 10.66 -0.91 30.67
C GLU A 325 10.92 -1.38 29.24
N ARG A 326 10.54 -0.57 28.25
CA ARG A 326 10.81 -0.85 26.83
C ARG A 326 12.33 -0.81 26.57
N GLN A 327 12.89 -1.90 26.07
CA GLN A 327 14.31 -2.02 25.72
C GLN A 327 14.51 -3.08 24.62
N GLY A 328 15.53 -2.92 23.76
CA GLY A 328 15.75 -3.84 22.65
C GLY A 328 16.86 -4.87 22.88
N ASP A 329 17.80 -4.62 23.80
CA ASP A 329 18.93 -5.50 24.15
C ASP A 329 18.52 -6.69 25.03
N LEU A 330 17.49 -7.41 24.62
CA LEU A 330 16.95 -8.55 25.35
C LEU A 330 17.54 -9.86 24.83
N PRO A 331 18.09 -10.73 25.70
CA PRO A 331 18.21 -12.14 25.38
C PRO A 331 16.81 -12.72 25.20
N MET A 332 16.53 -13.23 24.00
CA MET A 332 15.22 -13.76 23.62
C MET A 332 15.29 -15.28 23.48
N VAL A 333 14.16 -15.94 23.64
CA VAL A 333 14.01 -17.39 23.43
C VAL A 333 12.78 -17.60 22.55
N LEU A 334 12.93 -18.37 21.48
CA LEU A 334 11.77 -18.95 20.82
C LEU A 334 11.36 -20.21 21.59
N LEU A 335 10.12 -20.23 22.08
CA LEU A 335 9.48 -21.43 22.60
C LEU A 335 8.62 -22.05 21.49
N ALA A 336 8.80 -23.35 21.27
CA ALA A 336 8.01 -24.12 20.32
C ALA A 336 7.47 -25.38 21.00
N ARG A 337 6.15 -25.56 21.02
CA ARG A 337 5.52 -26.81 21.45
C ARG A 337 5.18 -27.64 20.23
N LEU A 338 5.71 -28.85 20.16
CA LEU A 338 5.35 -29.84 19.16
C LEU A 338 4.39 -30.83 19.79
N LYS A 339 3.19 -30.93 19.20
CA LYS A 339 2.15 -31.87 19.56
C LYS A 339 1.98 -32.89 18.44
N ALA A 340 2.13 -34.18 18.76
CA ALA A 340 1.85 -35.28 17.87
C ALA A 340 0.56 -36.00 18.33
N THR A 341 -0.42 -36.11 17.43
CA THR A 341 -1.71 -36.77 17.70
C THR A 341 -1.88 -37.94 16.75
N ASP A 342 -2.11 -39.14 17.29
CA ASP A 342 -2.45 -40.31 16.45
C ASP A 342 -3.90 -40.20 15.97
N LEU A 343 -4.10 -40.32 14.65
CA LEU A 343 -5.41 -40.18 14.01
C LEU A 343 -6.08 -41.54 13.73
N GLU A 344 -5.35 -42.65 13.88
CA GLU A 344 -5.84 -43.98 13.50
C GLU A 344 -6.19 -44.89 14.68
N LYS A 345 -6.10 -44.38 15.91
CA LYS A 345 -6.30 -45.14 17.15
C LYS A 345 -5.31 -46.31 17.31
N LYS A 346 -4.05 -46.09 16.96
CA LYS A 346 -2.95 -47.06 17.09
C LYS A 346 -1.78 -46.46 17.84
N ALA A 347 -1.36 -47.12 18.91
CA ALA A 347 -0.15 -46.73 19.61
C ALA A 347 1.06 -46.93 18.69
N ARG A 348 1.90 -45.91 18.55
CA ARG A 348 3.06 -45.96 17.66
C ARG A 348 4.19 -45.07 18.17
N THR A 349 5.42 -45.45 17.86
CA THR A 349 6.57 -44.56 18.00
C THR A 349 6.74 -43.82 16.69
N VAL A 350 6.64 -42.50 16.73
CA VAL A 350 6.94 -41.63 15.59
C VAL A 350 8.34 -41.09 15.73
N SER A 351 9.09 -41.07 14.64
CA SER A 351 10.44 -40.49 14.61
C SER A 351 10.46 -39.34 13.61
N PHE A 352 11.05 -38.23 14.02
CA PHE A 352 11.30 -37.09 13.14
C PHE A 352 12.70 -36.54 13.40
N VAL A 353 13.27 -35.87 12.40
CA VAL A 353 14.58 -35.23 12.50
C VAL A 353 14.39 -33.72 12.62
N MET A 354 14.96 -33.16 13.68
CA MET A 354 15.10 -31.73 13.86
C MET A 354 16.53 -31.32 13.52
N THR A 355 16.70 -30.46 12.52
CA THR A 355 18.03 -29.98 12.12
C THR A 355 18.26 -28.59 12.66
N HIS A 356 19.31 -28.44 13.48
CA HIS A 356 19.76 -27.15 14.00
C HIS A 356 21.07 -26.75 13.32
N ARG A 357 21.09 -25.55 12.74
CA ARG A 357 22.29 -24.96 12.14
C ARG A 357 22.60 -23.64 12.82
N ARG A 358 23.85 -23.39 13.18
CA ARG A 358 24.25 -22.12 13.83
C ARG A 358 25.70 -21.76 13.53
N GLU A 359 25.97 -20.47 13.41
CA GLU A 359 27.34 -19.94 13.31
C GLU A 359 27.99 -19.78 14.68
N HIS A 360 29.29 -19.99 14.74
CA HIS A 360 30.14 -19.94 15.93
C HIS A 360 31.37 -19.06 15.66
N PRO A 361 31.97 -18.46 16.70
CA PRO A 361 33.22 -17.71 16.58
C PRO A 361 34.33 -18.46 15.83
N ALA A 362 35.21 -17.72 15.15
CA ALA A 362 36.23 -18.29 14.25
C ALA A 362 37.43 -18.93 14.97
N ASP A 363 37.63 -18.60 16.25
CA ASP A 363 38.78 -18.96 17.08
C ASP A 363 38.87 -20.46 17.38
N ARG A 364 37.74 -21.15 17.49
CA ARG A 364 37.70 -22.58 17.81
C ARG A 364 36.65 -23.34 17.01
N LYS A 365 37.01 -24.51 16.48
CA LYS A 365 36.06 -25.44 15.86
C LYS A 365 35.03 -25.87 16.92
N PRO A 366 33.72 -25.70 16.67
CA PRO A 366 32.69 -26.02 17.64
C PRO A 366 32.61 -27.54 17.84
N ALA A 367 32.55 -27.97 19.11
CA ALA A 367 32.28 -29.34 19.50
C ALA A 367 30.85 -29.40 20.05
N VAL A 368 29.88 -29.67 19.18
CA VAL A 368 28.46 -29.71 19.54
C VAL A 368 28.05 -31.13 19.88
N ALA A 369 27.34 -31.30 20.99
CA ALA A 369 26.79 -32.60 21.41
C ALA A 369 25.48 -32.40 22.17
N THR A 370 24.69 -33.48 22.26
CA THR A 370 23.54 -33.54 23.17
C THR A 370 23.94 -34.10 24.52
N ARG A 371 23.44 -33.50 25.59
CA ARG A 371 23.53 -34.02 26.96
C ARG A 371 22.17 -33.99 27.63
N GLN A 372 21.95 -34.87 28.59
CA GLN A 372 20.72 -34.90 29.38
C GLN A 372 20.93 -34.09 30.67
N GLU A 373 19.98 -33.21 30.97
CA GLU A 373 19.98 -32.29 32.12
C GLU A 373 18.60 -32.38 32.78
N GLY A 374 18.47 -33.26 33.78
CA GLY A 374 17.17 -33.60 34.36
C GLY A 374 16.20 -34.16 33.32
N ALA A 375 15.05 -33.50 33.15
CA ALA A 375 14.02 -33.86 32.15
C ALA A 375 14.27 -33.23 30.76
N ALA A 376 15.39 -32.52 30.57
CA ALA A 376 15.73 -31.85 29.32
C ALA A 376 16.87 -32.56 28.59
N TRP A 377 16.82 -32.53 27.27
CA TRP A 377 17.96 -32.75 26.39
C TRP A 377 18.48 -31.40 25.90
N VAL A 378 19.76 -31.11 26.13
CA VAL A 378 20.42 -29.87 25.72
C VAL A 378 21.40 -30.16 24.60
N LEU A 379 21.22 -29.50 23.46
CA LEU A 379 22.25 -29.37 22.45
C LEU A 379 23.17 -28.22 22.87
N GLY A 380 24.45 -28.49 23.09
CA GLY A 380 25.37 -27.48 23.59
C GLY A 380 26.79 -27.65 23.09
N GLU A 381 27.60 -26.62 23.31
CA GLU A 381 29.03 -26.65 23.05
C GLU A 381 29.72 -27.39 24.20
N ALA A 382 30.23 -28.60 23.93
CA ALA A 382 30.78 -29.51 24.94
C ALA A 382 31.88 -28.88 25.79
N SER A 383 32.68 -27.97 25.22
CA SER A 383 33.80 -27.33 25.92
C SER A 383 33.45 -26.03 26.66
N ALA A 384 32.36 -25.35 26.29
CA ALA A 384 31.98 -24.07 26.89
C ALA A 384 30.75 -24.18 27.82
N GLY A 385 30.03 -25.31 27.77
CA GLY A 385 28.80 -25.52 28.54
C GLY A 385 27.60 -24.73 28.02
N HIS A 386 27.79 -23.89 27.00
CA HIS A 386 26.72 -23.10 26.39
C HIS A 386 25.60 -23.97 25.81
N ALA A 387 24.35 -23.50 25.94
CA ALA A 387 23.17 -24.16 25.41
C ALA A 387 22.70 -23.47 24.11
N LEU A 388 22.71 -24.23 23.02
CA LEU A 388 22.28 -23.79 21.69
C LEU A 388 20.78 -24.04 21.49
N LEU A 389 20.26 -25.11 22.09
CA LEU A 389 18.87 -25.57 22.00
C LEU A 389 18.57 -26.48 23.19
N SER A 390 17.33 -26.49 23.68
CA SER A 390 16.86 -27.53 24.60
C SER A 390 15.54 -28.14 24.13
N VAL A 391 15.34 -29.42 24.45
CA VAL A 391 14.11 -30.18 24.23
C VAL A 391 13.67 -30.77 25.57
N GLN A 392 12.45 -30.47 26.01
CA GLN A 392 11.90 -30.87 27.29
C GLN A 392 10.54 -31.56 27.10
N GLY A 393 10.24 -32.55 27.94
CA GLY A 393 8.98 -33.30 27.87
C GLY A 393 9.10 -34.65 28.57
N GLN A 394 8.11 -35.51 28.35
CA GLN A 394 8.12 -36.91 28.80
C GLN A 394 7.87 -37.83 27.59
N GLY A 395 8.13 -39.14 27.73
CA GLY A 395 7.75 -40.12 26.70
C GLY A 395 8.51 -40.00 25.36
N PHE A 396 9.69 -39.39 25.35
CA PHE A 396 10.53 -39.24 24.16
C PHE A 396 11.98 -39.64 24.42
N GLN A 397 12.68 -39.99 23.34
CA GLN A 397 14.13 -40.25 23.34
C GLN A 397 14.81 -39.41 22.27
N VAL A 398 16.04 -38.97 22.56
CA VAL A 398 16.90 -38.26 21.63
C VAL A 398 18.11 -39.14 21.33
N GLN A 399 18.35 -39.39 20.05
CA GLN A 399 19.58 -40.08 19.62
C GLN A 399 20.75 -39.09 19.55
N PRO A 400 22.00 -39.54 19.74
CA PRO A 400 23.18 -38.71 19.53
C PRO A 400 23.13 -38.02 18.15
N PRO A 401 23.31 -36.70 18.07
CA PRO A 401 23.14 -35.97 16.83
C PRO A 401 24.26 -36.31 15.85
N ARG A 402 23.92 -36.33 14.56
CA ARG A 402 24.95 -36.24 13.52
C ARG A 402 25.36 -34.79 13.37
N VAL A 403 26.60 -34.49 13.71
CA VAL A 403 27.13 -33.12 13.73
C VAL A 403 28.18 -32.95 12.64
N GLU A 404 27.97 -31.97 11.79
CA GLU A 404 28.95 -31.48 10.84
C GLU A 404 29.38 -30.07 11.24
N ALA A 405 30.67 -29.77 11.19
CA ALA A 405 31.20 -28.44 11.45
C ALA A 405 32.19 -28.04 10.36
N LYS A 406 31.90 -26.94 9.67
CA LYS A 406 32.69 -26.40 8.56
C LYS A 406 32.87 -24.89 8.72
N ARG A 407 33.86 -24.31 8.05
CA ARG A 407 33.97 -22.85 7.96
C ARG A 407 32.93 -22.31 6.98
N THR A 408 32.33 -21.16 7.28
CA THR A 408 31.41 -20.45 6.38
C THR A 408 32.08 -20.05 5.06
N LYS A 409 33.40 -19.86 5.09
CA LYS A 409 34.26 -19.80 3.90
C LYS A 409 35.42 -20.78 4.08
N ALA A 410 35.48 -21.81 3.23
CA ALA A 410 36.43 -22.92 3.37
C ALA A 410 37.89 -22.45 3.51
N ASP A 411 38.29 -21.44 2.73
CA ASP A 411 39.68 -21.00 2.62
C ASP A 411 40.03 -19.77 3.48
N ASP A 412 39.10 -19.29 4.31
CA ASP A 412 39.33 -18.12 5.19
C ASP A 412 39.37 -18.56 6.66
N PRO A 413 40.57 -18.62 7.28
CA PRO A 413 40.70 -19.03 8.69
C PRO A 413 40.08 -18.02 9.67
N LYS A 414 39.77 -16.79 9.21
CA LYS A 414 39.06 -15.77 10.00
C LYS A 414 37.55 -15.87 9.85
N SER A 415 37.05 -16.71 8.95
CA SER A 415 35.61 -16.89 8.78
C SER A 415 35.01 -17.71 9.94
N PRO A 416 33.79 -17.37 10.37
CA PRO A 416 33.06 -18.13 11.39
C PRO A 416 32.93 -19.61 11.05
N TRP A 417 32.83 -20.44 12.09
CA TRP A 417 32.41 -21.83 11.92
C TRP A 417 30.89 -21.90 11.82
N GLU A 418 30.38 -22.90 11.11
CA GLU A 418 28.96 -23.26 11.09
C GLU A 418 28.86 -24.72 11.52
N SER A 419 28.05 -25.00 12.54
CA SER A 419 27.66 -26.36 12.90
C SER A 419 26.27 -26.67 12.34
N THR A 420 26.08 -27.90 11.86
CA THR A 420 24.77 -28.48 11.53
C THR A 420 24.61 -29.77 12.32
N ALA A 421 23.61 -29.82 13.18
CA ALA A 421 23.28 -30.97 14.02
C ALA A 421 21.91 -31.53 13.61
N ALA A 422 21.87 -32.75 13.10
CA ALA A 422 20.64 -33.50 12.85
C ALA A 422 20.29 -34.31 14.11
N ILE A 423 19.21 -33.94 14.78
CA ILE A 423 18.75 -34.52 16.05
C ILE A 423 17.53 -35.40 15.76
N THR A 424 17.69 -36.72 15.89
CA THR A 424 16.57 -37.66 15.75
C THR A 424 15.82 -37.76 17.08
N VAL A 425 14.53 -37.43 17.04
CA VAL A 425 13.62 -37.52 18.19
C VAL A 425 12.62 -38.65 17.93
N ALA A 426 12.57 -39.61 18.84
CA ALA A 426 11.57 -40.68 18.85
C ALA A 426 10.53 -40.39 19.94
N LEU A 427 9.26 -40.34 19.55
CA LEU A 427 8.14 -39.93 20.40
C LEU A 427 7.12 -41.07 20.48
N ASN A 428 6.77 -41.51 21.69
CA ASN A 428 5.76 -42.56 21.87
C ASN A 428 4.37 -41.92 21.92
N VAL A 429 3.57 -42.11 20.87
CA VAL A 429 2.22 -41.57 20.75
C VAL A 429 1.22 -42.67 21.13
N PRO A 430 0.39 -42.48 22.19
CA PRO A 430 -0.63 -43.45 22.55
C PRO A 430 -1.72 -43.60 21.48
N ALA A 431 -2.43 -44.73 21.48
CA ALA A 431 -3.53 -44.99 20.54
C ALA A 431 -4.65 -43.93 20.66
N GLY A 432 -4.86 -43.14 19.61
CA GLY A 432 -5.81 -42.02 19.61
C GLY A 432 -5.44 -40.92 20.60
N GLY A 433 -4.23 -40.98 21.16
CA GLY A 433 -3.72 -40.09 22.17
C GLY A 433 -2.83 -39.01 21.58
N ILE A 434 -2.32 -38.19 22.49
CA ILE A 434 -1.47 -37.04 22.21
C ILE A 434 -0.16 -37.22 22.96
N GLN A 435 0.95 -36.88 22.33
CA GLN A 435 2.24 -36.71 22.99
C GLN A 435 2.85 -35.36 22.62
N GLU A 436 3.44 -34.67 23.59
CA GLU A 436 3.98 -33.31 23.43
C GLU A 436 5.43 -33.19 23.91
N LEU A 437 6.14 -32.24 23.32
CA LEU A 437 7.45 -31.77 23.77
C LEU A 437 7.59 -30.26 23.53
N VAL A 438 8.47 -29.64 24.31
CA VAL A 438 8.78 -28.21 24.23
C VAL A 438 10.23 -28.04 23.80
N ILE A 439 10.44 -27.22 22.79
CA ILE A 439 11.73 -26.85 22.25
C ILE A 439 11.98 -25.38 22.62
N LYS A 440 13.18 -25.09 23.11
CA LYS A 440 13.60 -23.72 23.47
C LYS A 440 14.87 -23.36 22.73
N LEU A 441 14.81 -22.33 21.89
CA LEU A 441 15.92 -21.84 21.06
C LEU A 441 16.30 -20.42 21.51
N PRO A 442 17.37 -20.24 22.32
CA PRO A 442 17.81 -18.92 22.76
C PRO A 442 18.56 -18.15 21.65
N SER A 443 18.37 -16.84 21.61
CA SER A 443 19.20 -15.90 20.85
C SER A 443 19.49 -14.65 21.71
N PRO A 444 20.76 -14.38 22.05
CA PRO A 444 21.97 -15.14 21.70
C PRO A 444 21.98 -16.54 22.36
N VAL A 445 23.01 -17.33 22.06
CA VAL A 445 23.29 -18.59 22.77
C VAL A 445 23.19 -18.37 24.29
N ALA A 446 22.50 -19.28 24.99
CA ALA A 446 22.44 -19.22 26.45
C ALA A 446 23.80 -19.66 27.02
N LEU A 447 24.48 -18.76 27.72
CA LEU A 447 25.74 -19.06 28.38
C LEU A 447 25.51 -20.08 29.51
N ALA A 448 26.59 -20.72 29.98
CA ALA A 448 26.49 -21.73 31.04
C ALA A 448 25.77 -21.20 32.30
N ALA A 449 25.98 -19.92 32.63
CA ALA A 449 25.31 -19.24 33.75
C ALA A 449 23.81 -18.97 33.52
N ASP A 450 23.38 -18.83 32.25
CA ASP A 450 21.98 -18.58 31.89
C ASP A 450 21.20 -19.88 31.59
N GLN A 451 21.88 -21.03 31.53
CA GLN A 451 21.25 -22.34 31.27
C GLN A 451 20.13 -22.68 32.27
N PRO A 452 20.27 -22.46 33.59
CA PRO A 452 19.17 -22.69 34.53
C PRO A 452 17.93 -21.85 34.22
N ALA A 453 18.11 -20.59 33.79
CA ALA A 453 17.00 -19.72 33.40
C ALA A 453 16.29 -20.25 32.15
N LEU A 454 17.05 -20.65 31.12
CA LEU A 454 16.49 -21.25 29.90
C LEU A 454 15.69 -22.52 30.22
N LEU A 455 16.27 -23.44 31.00
CA LEU A 455 15.62 -24.70 31.35
C LEU A 455 14.42 -24.49 32.27
N GLY A 456 14.42 -23.44 33.10
CA GLY A 456 13.34 -23.08 34.02
C GLY A 456 12.13 -22.39 33.39
N LEU A 457 12.20 -21.93 32.12
CA LEU A 457 11.04 -21.34 31.45
C LEU A 457 9.88 -22.34 31.31
N ASP A 458 8.79 -22.14 32.02
CA ASP A 458 7.58 -22.95 31.85
C ASP A 458 6.81 -22.53 30.59
N TYR A 459 6.50 -23.47 29.71
CA TYR A 459 5.88 -23.17 28.43
C TYR A 459 4.50 -22.50 28.57
N ALA A 460 3.64 -23.06 29.45
CA ALA A 460 2.27 -22.58 29.59
C ALA A 460 2.25 -21.17 30.18
N ALA A 461 3.03 -20.93 31.24
CA ALA A 461 3.19 -19.62 31.86
C ALA A 461 3.78 -18.59 30.89
N CYS A 462 4.81 -18.96 30.10
CA CYS A 462 5.40 -18.05 29.10
C CYS A 462 4.39 -17.72 27.99
N ARG A 463 3.59 -18.70 27.53
CA ARG A 463 2.56 -18.51 26.50
C ARG A 463 1.47 -17.56 26.99
N GLU A 464 0.98 -17.77 28.21
CA GLU A 464 -0.01 -16.90 28.84
C GLU A 464 0.53 -15.47 29.00
N ALA A 465 1.75 -15.33 29.52
CA ALA A 465 2.41 -14.03 29.69
C ALA A 465 2.65 -13.31 28.35
N ALA A 466 3.01 -14.03 27.28
CA ALA A 466 3.16 -13.46 25.94
C ALA A 466 1.82 -12.94 25.39
N LEU A 467 0.76 -13.75 25.46
CA LEU A 467 -0.59 -13.34 25.04
C LEU A 467 -1.09 -12.15 25.87
N LYS A 468 -0.87 -12.17 27.18
CA LYS A 468 -1.23 -11.06 28.07
C LYS A 468 -0.49 -9.78 27.70
N PHE A 469 0.82 -9.84 27.46
CA PHE A 469 1.58 -8.66 27.05
C PHE A 469 1.01 -8.02 25.78
N TRP A 470 0.80 -8.80 24.72
CA TRP A 470 0.32 -8.26 23.45
C TRP A 470 -1.11 -7.75 23.53
N SER A 471 -2.00 -8.46 24.23
CA SER A 471 -3.38 -8.00 24.46
C SER A 471 -3.43 -6.74 25.34
N ASP A 472 -2.65 -6.67 26.42
CA ASP A 472 -2.50 -5.47 27.25
C ASP A 472 -1.95 -4.31 26.42
N TYR A 473 -1.02 -4.56 25.49
CA TYR A 473 -0.46 -3.54 24.62
C TYR A 473 -1.52 -3.00 23.67
N LEU A 474 -2.22 -3.88 22.96
CA LEU A 474 -3.31 -3.53 22.05
C LEU A 474 -4.38 -2.69 22.75
N ALA A 475 -4.75 -3.06 23.99
CA ALA A 475 -5.79 -2.38 24.76
C ALA A 475 -5.49 -0.91 25.10
N ARG A 476 -4.22 -0.47 25.02
CA ARG A 476 -3.80 0.91 25.31
C ARG A 476 -4.33 1.91 24.28
N GLY A 477 -4.45 1.48 23.02
CA GLY A 477 -4.93 2.31 21.92
C GLY A 477 -6.40 2.11 21.59
N ALA A 478 -6.80 2.68 20.45
CA ALA A 478 -8.11 2.49 19.86
C ALA A 478 -8.43 1.01 19.66
N GLN A 479 -9.67 0.62 19.98
CA GLN A 479 -10.21 -0.70 19.68
C GLN A 479 -11.30 -0.56 18.65
N ILE A 480 -11.30 -1.46 17.66
CA ILE A 480 -12.39 -1.58 16.70
C ILE A 480 -12.73 -3.07 16.58
N ARG A 481 -14.00 -3.39 16.76
CA ARG A 481 -14.55 -4.75 16.58
C ARG A 481 -15.73 -4.70 15.65
N VAL A 482 -15.67 -5.53 14.61
CA VAL A 482 -16.73 -5.71 13.60
C VAL A 482 -17.15 -7.17 13.57
N PRO A 483 -18.33 -7.52 13.04
CA PRO A 483 -18.80 -8.90 12.98
C PRO A 483 -18.15 -9.68 11.83
N GLU A 484 -16.81 -9.58 11.71
CA GLU A 484 -15.99 -10.27 10.72
C GLU A 484 -14.61 -10.60 11.34
N ARG A 485 -14.42 -11.88 11.66
CA ARG A 485 -13.24 -12.36 12.42
C ARG A 485 -11.92 -11.98 11.75
N ALA A 486 -11.82 -12.17 10.42
CA ALA A 486 -10.58 -11.91 9.70
C ALA A 486 -10.16 -10.43 9.76
N VAL A 487 -11.11 -9.50 9.73
CA VAL A 487 -10.85 -8.06 9.86
C VAL A 487 -10.36 -7.73 11.28
N ASN A 488 -10.96 -8.32 12.31
CA ASN A 488 -10.52 -8.11 13.69
C ASN A 488 -9.11 -8.68 13.94
N GLU A 489 -8.83 -9.89 13.47
CA GLU A 489 -7.52 -10.52 13.62
C GLU A 489 -6.43 -9.76 12.86
N LEU A 490 -6.71 -9.27 11.66
CA LEU A 490 -5.78 -8.41 10.90
C LEU A 490 -5.54 -7.08 11.62
N TYR A 491 -6.59 -6.42 12.13
CA TYR A 491 -6.46 -5.18 12.90
C TYR A 491 -5.57 -5.33 14.15
N ASP A 492 -5.70 -6.47 14.84
CA ASP A 492 -4.85 -6.82 15.97
C ASP A 492 -3.42 -7.14 15.51
N ALA A 493 -3.27 -7.84 14.37
CA ALA A 493 -1.98 -8.21 13.80
C ALA A 493 -1.13 -7.02 13.35
N ASN A 494 -1.76 -6.04 12.70
CA ASN A 494 -1.11 -4.84 12.16
C ASN A 494 -0.21 -4.14 13.18
N LEU A 495 -0.65 -4.02 14.44
CA LEU A 495 0.12 -3.28 15.43
C LEU A 495 1.42 -4.01 15.79
N TRP A 496 1.36 -5.31 16.09
CA TRP A 496 2.56 -6.02 16.51
C TRP A 496 3.51 -6.30 15.34
N HIS A 497 3.02 -6.32 14.09
CA HIS A 497 3.87 -6.29 12.89
C HIS A 497 4.77 -5.05 12.86
N ALA A 498 4.25 -3.90 13.26
CA ALA A 498 5.00 -2.66 13.37
C ALA A 498 5.90 -2.63 14.62
N LEU A 499 5.40 -3.02 15.79
CA LEU A 499 6.17 -2.97 17.05
C LEU A 499 7.38 -3.90 17.07
N ARG A 500 7.36 -5.00 16.31
CA ARG A 500 8.51 -5.90 16.16
C ARG A 500 9.58 -5.35 15.23
N LEU A 501 9.35 -4.27 14.49
CA LEU A 501 10.27 -3.77 13.46
C LEU A 501 11.41 -2.91 14.04
N PRO A 502 11.16 -1.92 14.93
CA PRO A 502 12.23 -1.12 15.52
C PRO A 502 13.31 -1.97 16.20
N ARG A 503 14.54 -1.45 16.26
CA ARG A 503 15.64 -2.01 17.04
C ARG A 503 16.15 -0.94 17.97
N ARG A 504 15.86 -1.08 19.25
CA ARG A 504 16.17 -0.10 20.27
C ARG A 504 17.45 -0.47 21.01
N HIS A 505 18.49 0.34 20.88
CA HIS A 505 19.81 0.08 21.48
C HIS A 505 19.91 0.74 22.85
N GLY A 506 19.35 0.10 23.88
CA GLY A 506 19.33 0.57 25.27
C GLY A 506 17.95 0.50 25.96
N GLY A 507 17.88 1.04 27.18
CA GLY A 507 16.68 1.24 28.03
C GLY A 507 16.08 2.65 27.87
N THR A 508 15.17 3.11 28.72
CA THR A 508 14.42 4.37 28.50
C THR A 508 15.32 5.62 28.38
N GLY A 509 14.95 6.57 27.52
CA GLY A 509 15.68 7.83 27.36
C GLY A 509 15.43 8.52 26.02
N PRO A 510 15.61 9.85 25.95
CA PRO A 510 15.33 10.62 24.75
C PRO A 510 16.34 10.37 23.62
N ASP A 511 17.58 9.96 23.92
CA ASP A 511 18.69 9.84 22.96
C ASP A 511 19.03 8.39 22.59
N VAL A 512 18.08 7.49 22.80
CA VAL A 512 18.28 6.07 22.54
C VAL A 512 18.34 5.84 21.03
N PRO A 513 19.41 5.24 20.50
CA PRO A 513 19.48 4.92 19.07
C PRO A 513 18.41 3.89 18.69
N ILE A 514 17.69 4.18 17.60
CA ILE A 514 16.67 3.29 17.04
C ILE A 514 16.98 3.08 15.56
N ASP A 515 17.11 1.82 15.14
CA ASP A 515 17.05 1.46 13.72
C ASP A 515 15.61 1.15 13.33
N LEU A 516 15.17 1.69 12.19
CA LEU A 516 13.83 1.55 11.63
C LEU A 516 13.95 1.03 10.19
N PRO A 517 14.28 -0.26 10.01
CA PRO A 517 14.39 -0.84 8.68
C PRO A 517 13.02 -1.08 8.07
N TYR A 518 12.96 -1.31 6.76
CA TYR A 518 11.70 -1.52 6.06
C TYR A 518 11.05 -2.88 6.37
N SER A 519 11.85 -3.95 6.48
CA SER A 519 11.42 -5.29 6.87
C SER A 519 12.54 -6.00 7.62
N ASN A 520 12.19 -6.96 8.50
CA ASN A 520 13.18 -7.79 9.21
C ASN A 520 13.88 -8.83 8.30
N PHE A 521 13.32 -9.10 7.10
CA PHE A 521 13.80 -10.11 6.16
C PHE A 521 14.05 -9.54 4.76
N ALA A 522 14.21 -8.22 4.64
CA ALA A 522 14.57 -7.54 3.41
C ALA A 522 15.38 -6.28 3.70
N TYR A 523 16.26 -5.91 2.77
CA TYR A 523 17.03 -4.67 2.82
C TYR A 523 17.94 -4.50 4.05
N SER A 524 18.46 -3.28 4.24
CA SER A 524 19.30 -2.92 5.38
C SER A 524 18.52 -3.00 6.70
N GLN A 525 19.21 -3.46 7.75
CA GLN A 525 18.66 -3.63 9.09
C GLN A 525 19.14 -2.56 10.08
N THR A 526 19.93 -1.60 9.59
CA THR A 526 20.51 -0.50 10.35
C THR A 526 20.11 0.85 9.75
N GLY A 527 20.03 1.86 10.61
CA GLY A 527 19.59 3.21 10.26
C GLY A 527 18.08 3.32 10.01
N VAL A 528 17.71 4.36 9.26
CA VAL A 528 16.34 4.65 8.81
C VAL A 528 16.33 4.80 7.29
N PRO A 529 16.35 3.70 6.53
CA PRO A 529 16.55 3.76 5.09
C PRO A 529 15.35 4.30 4.29
N TRP A 530 14.09 4.11 4.74
CA TRP A 530 12.88 4.60 4.06
C TRP A 530 11.99 5.48 4.97
N PRO A 531 12.35 6.76 5.23
CA PRO A 531 11.61 7.61 6.17
C PRO A 531 10.14 7.83 5.82
N ILE A 532 9.77 7.92 4.53
CA ILE A 532 8.36 8.10 4.14
C ILE A 532 7.50 6.91 4.56
N ASN A 533 8.00 5.68 4.36
CA ASN A 533 7.29 4.46 4.72
C ASN A 533 7.06 4.39 6.23
N GLN A 534 8.07 4.73 7.03
CA GLN A 534 7.94 4.77 8.48
C GLN A 534 7.05 5.93 8.96
N ALA A 535 7.39 7.17 8.61
CA ALA A 535 6.73 8.36 9.13
C ALA A 535 5.24 8.44 8.75
N VAL A 536 4.91 8.17 7.49
CA VAL A 536 3.55 8.33 7.00
C VAL A 536 2.74 7.07 7.20
N TYR A 537 3.27 5.92 6.78
CA TYR A 537 2.49 4.68 6.77
C TYR A 537 2.56 3.90 8.08
N VAL A 538 3.50 4.18 8.99
CA VAL A 538 3.52 3.53 10.31
C VAL A 538 3.19 4.54 11.40
N ASP A 539 4.00 5.59 11.57
CA ASP A 539 3.85 6.52 12.69
C ASP A 539 2.51 7.27 12.63
N TYR A 540 2.15 7.82 11.47
CA TYR A 540 0.85 8.47 11.31
C TYR A 540 -0.29 7.45 11.15
N MET A 541 -0.28 6.65 10.07
CA MET A 541 -1.44 5.85 9.67
C MET A 541 -1.75 4.67 10.60
N LEU A 542 -0.79 4.21 11.39
CA LEU A 542 -1.00 3.08 12.30
C LEU A 542 -0.91 3.52 13.76
N TYR A 543 0.17 4.17 14.18
CA TYR A 543 0.34 4.55 15.59
C TYR A 543 -0.57 5.71 15.98
N ASP A 544 -0.48 6.88 15.33
CA ASP A 544 -1.28 8.06 15.70
C ASP A 544 -2.78 7.83 15.51
N LEU A 545 -3.20 7.22 14.39
CA LEU A 545 -4.61 6.90 14.16
C LEU A 545 -5.21 5.91 15.17
N ARG A 546 -4.36 5.20 15.93
CA ARG A 546 -4.75 4.30 17.03
C ARG A 546 -4.39 4.84 18.42
N GLY A 547 -3.84 6.04 18.53
CA GLY A 547 -3.56 6.71 19.82
C GLY A 547 -2.19 6.41 20.42
N TYR A 548 -1.28 5.76 19.69
CA TYR A 548 0.10 5.49 20.12
C TYR A 548 1.03 6.69 19.85
N HIS A 549 0.57 7.90 20.21
CA HIS A 549 1.23 9.17 19.90
C HIS A 549 2.68 9.24 20.38
N ASN A 550 2.99 8.68 21.55
CA ASN A 550 4.34 8.71 22.09
C ASN A 550 5.33 7.87 21.26
N LEU A 551 4.88 6.75 20.67
CA LEU A 551 5.73 5.93 19.79
C LEU A 551 6.01 6.68 18.49
N ALA A 552 4.97 7.22 17.86
CA ALA A 552 5.10 8.03 16.65
C ALA A 552 6.06 9.21 16.86
N ALA A 553 5.94 9.95 17.97
CA ALA A 553 6.82 11.07 18.26
C ALA A 553 8.29 10.66 18.47
N GLU A 554 8.54 9.52 19.15
CA GLU A 554 9.90 8.99 19.36
C GLU A 554 10.55 8.58 18.02
N GLU A 555 9.81 7.87 17.17
CA GLU A 555 10.32 7.39 15.88
C GLU A 555 10.53 8.55 14.89
N LEU A 556 9.60 9.51 14.81
CA LEU A 556 9.77 10.75 14.02
C LEU A 556 11.03 11.52 14.44
N LEU A 557 11.29 11.64 15.75
CA LEU A 557 12.49 12.31 16.26
C LEU A 557 13.76 11.52 15.90
N ALA A 558 13.74 10.18 16.02
CA ALA A 558 14.86 9.32 15.65
C ALA A 558 15.23 9.49 14.16
N MET A 559 14.22 9.57 13.28
CA MET A 559 14.42 9.81 11.85
C MET A 559 15.04 11.17 11.55
N PHE A 560 14.55 12.26 12.17
CA PHE A 560 15.17 13.59 11.98
C PHE A 560 16.63 13.61 12.41
N ARG A 561 16.95 13.04 13.57
CA ARG A 561 18.33 13.00 14.08
C ARG A 561 19.26 12.21 13.18
N LYS A 562 18.76 11.16 12.53
CA LYS A 562 19.57 10.28 11.69
C LYS A 562 19.71 10.80 10.26
N ASN A 563 18.66 11.39 9.69
CA ASN A 563 18.56 11.63 8.25
C ASN A 563 18.46 13.11 7.86
N GLN A 564 18.23 14.04 8.78
CA GLN A 564 18.10 15.46 8.44
C GLN A 564 19.46 16.13 8.19
N GLU A 565 19.60 16.72 7.00
CA GLU A 565 20.77 17.46 6.57
C GLU A 565 20.82 18.90 7.14
N PRO A 566 21.97 19.58 7.06
CA PRO A 566 22.08 21.01 7.35
C PRO A 566 21.09 21.89 6.56
N SER A 567 20.69 21.47 5.36
CA SER A 567 19.72 22.15 4.49
C SER A 567 18.26 22.04 4.97
N GLY A 568 17.95 21.10 5.87
CA GLY A 568 16.59 20.75 6.25
C GLY A 568 16.02 19.56 5.46
N ARG A 569 16.63 19.20 4.32
CA ARG A 569 16.31 17.99 3.56
C ARG A 569 16.48 16.75 4.44
N VAL A 570 15.58 15.77 4.27
CA VAL A 570 15.69 14.45 4.88
C VAL A 570 16.16 13.46 3.82
N GLY A 571 17.31 12.83 4.07
CA GLY A 571 17.89 11.79 3.21
C GLY A 571 17.35 10.39 3.50
N GLY A 572 17.91 9.38 2.86
CA GLY A 572 17.59 7.97 3.06
C GLY A 572 18.33 7.09 2.06
N TYR A 573 17.93 5.83 1.90
CA TYR A 573 18.63 4.89 1.01
C TYR A 573 18.60 5.36 -0.46
N ALA A 574 17.42 5.64 -0.99
CA ALA A 574 17.24 6.04 -2.39
C ALA A 574 17.04 7.54 -2.60
N ASN A 575 17.21 8.35 -1.55
CA ASN A 575 17.15 9.82 -1.59
C ASN A 575 15.90 10.40 -2.28
N TRP A 576 14.74 9.74 -2.13
CA TRP A 576 13.48 10.20 -2.72
C TRP A 576 13.18 11.63 -2.25
N LEU A 577 12.70 12.47 -3.17
CA LEU A 577 12.31 13.83 -2.82
C LEU A 577 11.24 13.84 -1.73
N VAL A 578 10.32 12.87 -1.77
CA VAL A 578 9.17 12.75 -0.87
C VAL A 578 9.54 12.58 0.61
N TYR A 579 10.76 12.16 0.94
CA TYR A 579 11.16 11.94 2.34
C TYR A 579 11.00 13.20 3.19
N THR A 580 11.40 14.37 2.65
CA THR A 580 11.31 15.63 3.38
C THR A 580 9.85 16.09 3.62
N PRO A 581 9.01 16.27 2.58
CA PRO A 581 7.61 16.66 2.79
C PRO A 581 6.81 15.58 3.53
N GLY A 582 7.12 14.29 3.36
CA GLY A 582 6.50 13.20 4.10
C GLY A 582 6.68 13.31 5.61
N MET A 583 7.89 13.63 6.07
CA MET A 583 8.19 13.88 7.48
C MET A 583 7.40 15.07 8.03
N VAL A 584 7.35 16.19 7.28
CA VAL A 584 6.59 17.39 7.70
C VAL A 584 5.09 17.08 7.79
N TYR A 585 4.56 16.36 6.80
CA TYR A 585 3.17 15.91 6.79
C TYR A 585 2.85 15.03 8.01
N ALA A 586 3.70 14.05 8.33
CA ALA A 586 3.52 13.17 9.47
C ALA A 586 3.51 13.93 10.80
N VAL A 587 4.46 14.87 11.02
CA VAL A 587 4.48 15.71 12.24
C VAL A 587 3.22 16.57 12.36
N ALA A 588 2.75 17.14 11.25
CA ALA A 588 1.54 17.93 11.24
C ALA A 588 0.32 17.09 11.63
N GLN A 589 0.19 15.90 11.04
CA GLN A 589 -0.91 14.99 11.34
C GLN A 589 -0.87 14.47 12.78
N HIS A 590 0.33 14.15 13.26
CA HIS A 590 0.57 13.79 14.66
C HIS A 590 -0.03 14.84 15.60
N TYR A 591 0.32 16.11 15.43
CA TYR A 591 -0.18 17.17 16.30
C TYR A 591 -1.67 17.45 16.11
N LEU A 592 -2.19 17.42 14.88
CA LEU A 592 -3.61 17.65 14.61
C LEU A 592 -4.50 16.60 15.28
N LEU A 593 -4.00 15.36 15.45
CA LEU A 593 -4.68 14.28 16.15
C LEU A 593 -4.42 14.28 17.66
N SER A 594 -3.15 14.28 18.08
CA SER A 594 -2.76 14.14 19.48
C SER A 594 -3.07 15.39 20.31
N GLN A 595 -3.00 16.56 19.68
CA GLN A 595 -3.02 17.88 20.32
C GLN A 595 -1.96 18.02 21.42
N ASP A 596 -0.95 17.15 21.44
CA ASP A 596 0.14 17.21 22.41
C ASP A 596 1.12 18.32 22.02
N ARG A 597 1.08 19.43 22.75
CA ARG A 597 1.99 20.55 22.54
C ARG A 597 3.44 20.18 22.85
N ARG A 598 3.68 19.27 23.80
CA ARG A 598 5.05 18.91 24.21
C ARG A 598 5.77 18.10 23.13
N SER A 599 5.10 17.12 22.55
CA SER A 599 5.66 16.37 21.42
C SER A 599 5.89 17.29 20.22
N LEU A 600 4.94 18.18 19.93
CA LEU A 600 5.10 19.18 18.88
C LEU A 600 6.32 20.07 19.13
N GLU A 601 6.48 20.65 20.33
CA GLU A 601 7.63 21.49 20.68
C GLU A 601 8.97 20.77 20.50
N THR A 602 9.01 19.46 20.75
CA THR A 602 10.20 18.62 20.55
C THR A 602 10.51 18.43 19.06
N LEU A 603 9.49 18.21 18.23
CA LEU A 603 9.64 17.97 16.79
C LEU A 603 9.75 19.28 15.97
N MET A 604 9.21 20.38 16.48
CA MET A 604 9.02 21.64 15.77
C MET A 604 10.29 22.21 15.14
N PRO A 605 11.46 22.25 15.82
CA PRO A 605 12.67 22.81 15.21
C PRO A 605 13.09 22.05 13.94
N HIS A 606 12.96 20.72 13.97
CA HIS A 606 13.26 19.86 12.84
C HIS A 606 12.22 19.98 11.73
N ALA A 607 10.94 19.99 12.09
CA ALA A 607 9.84 20.13 11.15
C ALA A 607 9.83 21.48 10.44
N LEU A 608 10.07 22.59 11.15
CA LEU A 608 10.21 23.93 10.54
C LEU A 608 11.34 23.96 9.52
N LYS A 609 12.50 23.39 9.86
CA LYS A 609 13.65 23.35 8.95
C LYS A 609 13.36 22.55 7.67
N ALA A 610 12.68 21.41 7.80
CA ALA A 610 12.24 20.61 6.66
C ALA A 610 11.13 21.32 5.84
N ALA A 611 10.20 22.01 6.50
CA ALA A 611 9.14 22.78 5.84
C ALA A 611 9.72 24.00 5.09
N ASP A 612 10.74 24.65 5.64
CA ASP A 612 11.48 25.74 4.99
C ASP A 612 12.20 25.27 3.74
N TRP A 613 12.75 24.05 3.77
CA TRP A 613 13.29 23.41 2.57
C TRP A 613 12.20 23.20 1.50
N CYS A 614 11.02 22.68 1.87
CA CYS A 614 9.90 22.51 0.94
C CYS A 614 9.42 23.85 0.34
N LEU A 615 9.35 24.90 1.17
CA LEU A 615 8.97 26.24 0.72
C LEU A 615 10.02 26.81 -0.25
N ALA A 616 11.31 26.66 0.06
CA ALA A 616 12.38 27.08 -0.83
C ALA A 616 12.32 26.36 -2.18
N GLU A 617 12.04 25.05 -2.20
CA GLU A 617 11.86 24.30 -3.45
C GLU A 617 10.66 24.77 -4.28
N ALA A 618 9.51 24.98 -3.64
CA ALA A 618 8.33 25.52 -4.31
C ALA A 618 8.64 26.91 -4.91
N CYS A 619 9.30 27.79 -4.15
CA CYS A 619 9.73 29.10 -4.65
C CYS A 619 10.72 28.99 -5.82
N ARG A 620 11.77 28.15 -5.71
CA ARG A 620 12.74 27.95 -6.79
C ARG A 620 12.09 27.45 -8.07
N SER A 621 11.13 26.53 -7.96
CA SER A 621 10.43 25.98 -9.12
C SER A 621 9.57 27.01 -9.86
N SER A 622 9.04 28.01 -9.15
CA SER A 622 8.21 29.09 -9.73
C SER A 622 8.98 30.00 -10.70
N LEU A 623 10.32 29.99 -10.62
CA LEU A 623 11.20 30.74 -11.50
C LEU A 623 11.54 29.99 -12.80
N GLN A 624 11.14 28.72 -12.92
CA GLN A 624 11.43 27.88 -14.08
C GLN A 624 10.34 28.05 -15.17
N ALA A 625 10.76 27.99 -16.44
CA ALA A 625 9.87 28.03 -17.59
C ALA A 625 9.66 26.63 -18.20
N GLY A 626 8.60 26.48 -19.00
CA GLY A 626 8.32 25.27 -19.78
C GLY A 626 7.19 24.39 -19.21
N PRO A 627 7.04 23.16 -19.73
CA PRO A 627 5.93 22.25 -19.42
C PRO A 627 5.70 21.92 -17.94
N ALA A 628 6.76 22.02 -17.12
CA ALA A 628 6.73 21.75 -15.68
C ALA A 628 7.03 23.03 -14.84
N ALA A 629 6.78 24.21 -15.41
CA ALA A 629 6.97 25.48 -14.71
C ALA A 629 6.22 25.50 -13.36
N GLY A 630 6.92 25.86 -12.29
CA GLY A 630 6.35 25.89 -10.93
C GLY A 630 6.21 24.53 -10.24
N LEU A 631 6.77 23.46 -10.80
CA LEU A 631 6.80 22.14 -10.16
C LEU A 631 8.20 21.76 -9.69
N VAL A 632 8.28 21.08 -8.56
CA VAL A 632 9.55 20.68 -7.98
C VAL A 632 10.03 19.39 -8.63
N ARG A 633 11.29 19.38 -9.09
CA ARG A 633 11.93 18.23 -9.73
C ARG A 633 12.79 17.47 -8.73
N GLY A 634 12.77 16.14 -8.79
CA GLY A 634 13.68 15.29 -8.02
C GLY A 634 13.37 13.80 -8.18
N PRO A 635 14.13 12.91 -7.52
CA PRO A 635 13.93 11.47 -7.61
C PRO A 635 12.54 11.04 -7.12
N LEU A 636 11.91 10.10 -7.82
CA LEU A 636 10.59 9.56 -7.44
C LEU A 636 10.69 8.38 -6.48
N ASN A 637 11.32 7.30 -6.96
CA ASN A 637 11.41 6.02 -6.27
C ASN A 637 12.74 5.31 -6.59
N ASP A 638 12.91 4.08 -6.10
CA ASP A 638 14.17 3.32 -6.17
C ASP A 638 14.70 3.08 -7.59
N LEU A 639 13.80 2.99 -8.58
CA LEU A 639 14.13 2.60 -9.96
C LEU A 639 13.76 3.68 -10.98
N THR A 640 13.39 4.88 -10.51
CA THR A 640 12.91 5.97 -11.35
C THR A 640 13.69 7.25 -11.08
N GLY A 641 14.18 7.87 -12.15
CA GLY A 641 15.02 9.05 -12.09
C GLY A 641 14.32 10.34 -11.65
N GLU A 642 14.98 11.47 -11.93
CA GLU A 642 14.47 12.79 -11.58
C GLU A 642 13.41 13.31 -12.55
N GLY A 643 12.37 13.96 -12.01
CA GLY A 643 11.26 14.50 -12.80
C GLY A 643 10.30 15.33 -11.96
N ALA A 644 9.31 15.95 -12.61
CA ALA A 644 8.21 16.68 -11.98
C ALA A 644 7.04 15.71 -11.69
N TRP A 645 7.30 14.77 -10.79
CA TRP A 645 6.41 13.65 -10.50
C TRP A 645 5.20 14.07 -9.65
N ALA A 646 4.03 13.53 -9.98
CA ALA A 646 2.76 13.81 -9.31
C ALA A 646 2.81 13.49 -7.80
N PHE A 647 3.40 12.35 -7.43
CA PHE A 647 3.58 11.92 -6.05
C PHE A 647 4.37 12.93 -5.21
N ASN A 648 5.49 13.40 -5.75
CA ASN A 648 6.32 14.43 -5.11
C ASN A 648 5.55 15.74 -4.94
N GLN A 649 4.82 16.19 -5.95
CA GLN A 649 4.02 17.42 -5.86
C GLN A 649 2.91 17.29 -4.81
N ALA A 650 2.24 16.14 -4.75
CA ALA A 650 1.17 15.86 -3.81
C ALA A 650 1.64 15.99 -2.36
N TYR A 651 2.80 15.42 -2.03
CA TYR A 651 3.37 15.52 -0.68
C TYR A 651 3.91 16.90 -0.35
N ILE A 652 4.53 17.64 -1.28
CA ILE A 652 4.93 19.03 -1.02
C ILE A 652 3.72 19.88 -0.65
N TYR A 653 2.63 19.79 -1.42
CA TYR A 653 1.38 20.47 -1.08
C TYR A 653 0.88 20.04 0.31
N ALA A 654 0.77 18.74 0.55
CA ALA A 654 0.23 18.20 1.79
C ALA A 654 1.04 18.63 3.03
N ALA A 655 2.36 18.66 2.90
CA ALA A 655 3.27 19.13 3.95
C ALA A 655 2.98 20.59 4.30
N LEU A 656 2.94 21.49 3.31
CA LEU A 656 2.69 22.91 3.53
C LEU A 656 1.28 23.17 4.08
N ASP A 657 0.26 22.47 3.56
CA ASP A 657 -1.12 22.62 4.02
C ASP A 657 -1.33 22.10 5.45
N ALA A 658 -0.96 20.84 5.70
CA ALA A 658 -1.17 20.21 7.00
C ALA A 658 -0.34 20.92 8.08
N PHE A 659 0.92 21.25 7.79
CA PHE A 659 1.77 21.95 8.74
C PHE A 659 1.31 23.38 8.99
N GLY A 660 0.85 24.09 7.96
CA GLY A 660 0.20 25.40 8.13
C GLY A 660 -1.02 25.33 9.06
N ARG A 661 -1.85 24.29 8.95
CA ARG A 661 -2.99 24.04 9.88
C ARG A 661 -2.52 23.69 11.29
N ALA A 662 -1.49 22.86 11.43
CA ALA A 662 -0.90 22.51 12.72
C ALA A 662 -0.33 23.75 13.44
N LEU A 663 0.40 24.60 12.72
CA LEU A 663 0.93 25.87 13.21
C LEU A 663 -0.18 26.85 13.61
N ASP A 664 -1.25 26.93 12.83
CA ASP A 664 -2.43 27.76 13.14
C ASP A 664 -3.07 27.32 14.46
N ARG A 665 -3.29 26.00 14.61
CA ARG A 665 -3.81 25.39 15.85
C ARG A 665 -2.87 25.62 17.05
N ALA A 666 -1.56 25.62 16.81
CA ALA A 666 -0.55 25.92 17.83
C ALA A 666 -0.42 27.43 18.14
N SER A 667 -1.07 28.29 17.35
CA SER A 667 -0.95 29.76 17.39
C SER A 667 0.46 30.27 17.04
N HIS A 668 1.15 29.59 16.13
CA HIS A 668 2.48 29.98 15.67
C HIS A 668 2.39 31.05 14.56
N PRO A 669 3.19 32.14 14.60
CA PRO A 669 3.04 33.30 13.72
C PRO A 669 3.27 32.99 12.22
N ARG A 670 4.04 31.95 11.89
CA ARG A 670 4.32 31.53 10.50
C ARG A 670 3.19 30.72 9.84
N ALA A 671 2.07 30.45 10.53
CA ALA A 671 0.99 29.64 9.98
C ALA A 671 0.44 30.19 8.64
N GLY A 672 0.29 31.51 8.53
CA GLY A 672 -0.21 32.17 7.32
C GLY A 672 0.68 31.95 6.10
N GLU A 673 2.00 32.03 6.28
CA GLU A 673 3.02 31.83 5.23
C GLU A 673 2.87 30.48 4.53
N TYR A 674 2.84 29.39 5.30
CA TYR A 674 2.71 28.04 4.74
C TYR A 674 1.32 27.80 4.10
N ARG A 675 0.25 28.35 4.67
CA ARG A 675 -1.10 28.24 4.10
C ARG A 675 -1.25 28.99 2.78
N GLU A 676 -0.59 30.13 2.62
CA GLU A 676 -0.52 30.87 1.36
C GLU A 676 0.29 30.11 0.31
N ALA A 677 1.47 29.61 0.68
CA ALA A 677 2.30 28.80 -0.20
C ALA A 677 1.57 27.53 -0.68
N ALA A 678 0.89 26.82 0.23
CA ALA A 678 0.11 25.63 -0.11
C ALA A 678 -1.01 25.94 -1.12
N ARG A 679 -1.75 27.05 -0.94
CA ARG A 679 -2.81 27.47 -1.87
C ARG A 679 -2.26 27.78 -3.27
N ALA A 680 -1.17 28.54 -3.35
CA ALA A 680 -0.53 28.88 -4.60
C ALA A 680 0.02 27.62 -5.30
N PHE A 681 0.75 26.78 -4.57
CA PHE A 681 1.34 25.56 -5.11
C PHE A 681 0.28 24.58 -5.62
N ARG A 682 -0.83 24.42 -4.88
CA ARG A 682 -1.97 23.60 -5.34
C ARG A 682 -2.50 24.05 -6.70
N GLN A 683 -2.68 25.35 -6.91
CA GLN A 683 -3.17 25.89 -8.19
C GLN A 683 -2.19 25.60 -9.33
N THR A 684 -0.89 25.78 -9.08
CA THR A 684 0.18 25.46 -10.04
C THR A 684 0.17 23.99 -10.44
N VAL A 685 0.13 23.08 -9.46
CA VAL A 685 0.13 21.63 -9.72
C VAL A 685 -1.11 21.23 -10.52
N ARG A 686 -2.31 21.67 -10.11
CA ARG A 686 -3.55 21.36 -10.83
C ARG A 686 -3.48 21.82 -12.29
N ARG A 687 -3.05 23.06 -12.52
CA ARG A 687 -2.93 23.62 -13.87
C ARG A 687 -1.91 22.85 -14.72
N ALA A 688 -0.75 22.51 -14.17
CA ALA A 688 0.30 21.81 -14.90
C ALA A 688 -0.14 20.39 -15.33
N PHE A 689 -0.77 19.62 -14.43
CA PHE A 689 -1.28 18.29 -14.78
C PHE A 689 -2.50 18.34 -15.70
N ALA A 690 -3.34 19.38 -15.63
CA ALA A 690 -4.41 19.60 -16.59
C ALA A 690 -3.85 19.83 -18.01
N ILE A 691 -2.84 20.70 -18.14
CA ILE A 691 -2.13 20.92 -19.42
C ILE A 691 -1.46 19.63 -19.89
N ALA A 692 -0.79 18.90 -18.98
CA ALA A 692 -0.16 17.63 -19.32
C ALA A 692 -1.18 16.61 -19.85
N SER A 693 -2.37 16.55 -19.26
CA SER A 693 -3.46 15.70 -19.72
C SER A 693 -3.95 16.07 -21.13
N VAL A 694 -4.09 17.36 -21.45
CA VAL A 694 -4.46 17.82 -22.81
C VAL A 694 -3.42 17.43 -23.86
N ARG A 695 -2.13 17.52 -23.52
CA ARG A 695 -1.03 17.15 -24.43
C ARG A 695 -0.92 15.64 -24.63
N SER A 696 -1.38 14.85 -23.66
CA SER A 696 -1.27 13.41 -23.76
C SER A 696 -2.37 12.78 -24.62
N PRO A 697 -2.04 11.75 -25.41
CA PRO A 697 -3.01 10.97 -26.15
C PRO A 697 -4.12 10.37 -25.28
N LEU A 698 -5.34 10.29 -25.82
CA LEU A 698 -6.46 9.58 -25.21
C LEU A 698 -6.11 8.11 -24.90
N VAL A 699 -6.69 7.58 -23.84
CA VAL A 699 -6.68 6.15 -23.51
C VAL A 699 -8.08 5.56 -23.67
N GLN A 700 -8.15 4.29 -24.06
CA GLN A 700 -9.41 3.57 -24.25
C GLN A 700 -9.83 2.85 -22.95
N LEU A 701 -11.13 2.87 -22.65
CA LEU A 701 -11.74 2.20 -21.50
C LEU A 701 -12.37 0.85 -21.89
N ARG A 702 -12.82 0.06 -20.90
CA ARG A 702 -13.44 -1.27 -21.13
C ARG A 702 -14.78 -1.21 -21.86
N ASP A 703 -15.46 -0.05 -21.84
CA ASP A 703 -16.67 0.19 -22.62
C ASP A 703 -16.40 0.70 -24.05
N HIS A 704 -15.12 0.70 -24.45
CA HIS A 704 -14.60 1.14 -25.76
C HIS A 704 -14.79 2.64 -26.03
N THR A 705 -15.21 3.41 -25.03
CA THR A 705 -15.10 4.86 -25.04
C THR A 705 -13.67 5.29 -24.74
N TRP A 706 -13.39 6.58 -24.93
CA TRP A 706 -12.08 7.18 -24.76
C TRP A 706 -12.09 8.26 -23.69
N MET A 707 -10.96 8.45 -23.02
CA MET A 707 -10.81 9.41 -21.94
C MET A 707 -9.47 10.15 -22.04
N PRO A 708 -9.38 11.44 -21.68
CA PRO A 708 -8.09 12.09 -21.48
C PRO A 708 -7.26 11.31 -20.45
N TYR A 709 -5.99 11.09 -20.76
CA TYR A 709 -5.04 10.46 -19.85
C TYR A 709 -4.39 11.51 -18.94
N VAL A 710 -4.14 11.17 -17.69
CA VAL A 710 -3.45 12.05 -16.73
C VAL A 710 -2.09 11.43 -16.40
N PRO A 711 -0.98 12.06 -16.83
CA PRO A 711 0.33 11.46 -16.66
C PRO A 711 0.83 11.48 -15.22
N CYS A 712 1.72 10.55 -14.87
CA CYS A 712 2.43 10.53 -13.57
C CYS A 712 3.54 11.60 -13.48
N GLU A 713 3.99 12.13 -14.62
CA GLU A 713 5.01 13.18 -14.74
C GLU A 713 4.49 14.33 -15.60
N ALA A 714 4.63 15.56 -15.11
CA ALA A 714 3.96 16.71 -15.71
C ALA A 714 4.57 17.21 -17.03
N ALA A 715 5.79 16.81 -17.39
CA ALA A 715 6.44 17.09 -18.67
C ALA A 715 6.28 15.94 -19.69
N ALA A 716 5.89 14.74 -19.25
CA ALA A 716 5.52 13.65 -20.13
C ALA A 716 4.28 14.00 -20.96
N ASP A 717 4.15 13.30 -22.08
CA ASP A 717 3.05 13.46 -23.04
C ASP A 717 2.49 12.11 -23.51
N HIS A 718 2.76 11.04 -22.77
CA HIS A 718 2.28 9.67 -22.95
C HIS A 718 2.50 8.87 -21.66
N ARG A 719 1.98 7.63 -21.62
CA ARG A 719 2.20 6.68 -20.52
C ARG A 719 3.63 6.12 -20.57
N LEU A 720 4.34 6.18 -19.45
CA LEU A 720 5.77 5.79 -19.37
C LEU A 720 5.93 4.27 -19.15
N ILE A 721 5.57 3.46 -20.16
CA ILE A 721 5.59 1.98 -20.07
C ILE A 721 7.02 1.41 -20.12
N GLU A 722 7.99 2.18 -20.61
CA GLU A 722 9.41 1.88 -20.51
C GLU A 722 9.96 1.98 -19.09
N GLN A 723 9.28 2.74 -18.22
CA GLN A 723 9.64 2.87 -16.81
C GLN A 723 9.03 1.75 -15.98
N TRP A 724 9.49 1.65 -14.73
CA TRP A 724 8.96 0.71 -13.76
C TRP A 724 7.46 0.97 -13.52
N TYR A 725 6.60 -0.07 -13.60
CA TYR A 725 5.14 0.07 -13.40
C TYR A 725 4.73 0.87 -12.14
N PRO A 726 5.38 0.69 -10.97
CA PRO A 726 5.14 1.52 -9.78
C PRO A 726 5.35 3.04 -9.96
N THR A 727 6.07 3.48 -10.98
CA THR A 727 6.16 4.91 -11.38
C THR A 727 4.81 5.49 -11.74
N GLU A 728 4.02 4.70 -12.48
CA GLU A 728 2.77 5.13 -13.08
C GLU A 728 1.61 5.01 -12.09
N VAL A 729 1.62 3.94 -11.28
CA VAL A 729 0.45 3.54 -10.48
C VAL A 729 0.67 3.75 -8.99
N ASP A 730 1.69 3.10 -8.43
CA ASP A 730 1.93 3.05 -6.98
C ASP A 730 2.38 4.42 -6.46
N THR A 731 3.51 4.92 -6.97
CA THR A 731 3.99 6.30 -6.80
C THR A 731 3.42 7.25 -7.88
N GLY A 732 2.17 7.00 -8.29
CA GLY A 732 1.50 7.66 -9.41
C GLY A 732 0.65 8.88 -9.07
N ALA A 733 -0.15 9.33 -10.05
CA ALA A 733 -0.92 10.57 -9.97
C ALA A 733 -2.18 10.52 -9.08
N LEU A 734 -2.67 9.34 -8.69
CA LEU A 734 -3.79 9.23 -7.75
C LEU A 734 -3.49 9.85 -6.36
N HIS A 735 -2.21 10.00 -6.00
CA HIS A 735 -1.85 10.70 -4.76
C HIS A 735 -2.20 12.18 -4.79
N LEU A 736 -2.35 12.81 -5.97
CA LEU A 736 -2.90 14.17 -6.09
C LEU A 736 -4.33 14.24 -5.56
N VAL A 737 -5.12 13.17 -5.70
CA VAL A 737 -6.48 13.09 -5.15
C VAL A 737 -6.43 12.78 -3.66
N ARG A 738 -5.65 11.77 -3.25
CA ARG A 738 -5.51 11.37 -1.83
C ARG A 738 -5.12 12.54 -0.94
N LEU A 739 -4.12 13.30 -1.40
CA LEU A 739 -3.55 14.44 -0.68
C LEU A 739 -4.20 15.77 -1.07
N LYS A 740 -5.40 15.75 -1.69
CA LYS A 740 -6.29 16.90 -1.87
C LYS A 740 -5.76 18.01 -2.79
N VAL A 741 -4.75 17.74 -3.61
CA VAL A 741 -4.38 18.64 -4.72
C VAL A 741 -5.53 18.70 -5.72
N LEU A 742 -6.05 17.54 -6.13
CA LEU A 742 -7.27 17.41 -6.92
C LEU A 742 -8.46 17.18 -5.99
N ALA A 743 -9.59 17.80 -6.32
CA ALA A 743 -10.85 17.46 -5.67
C ALA A 743 -11.29 16.06 -6.11
N PRO A 744 -11.98 15.28 -5.25
CA PRO A 744 -12.43 13.95 -5.61
C PRO A 744 -13.37 13.95 -6.82
N ASP A 745 -14.19 14.99 -7.00
CA ASP A 745 -15.12 15.19 -8.12
C ASP A 745 -14.51 15.95 -9.32
N ASP A 746 -13.21 16.25 -9.29
CA ASP A 746 -12.49 16.86 -10.40
C ASP A 746 -12.46 15.91 -11.62
N SER A 747 -12.54 16.46 -12.83
CA SER A 747 -12.45 15.67 -14.06
C SER A 747 -11.15 14.87 -14.14
N LEU A 748 -10.02 15.46 -13.73
CA LEU A 748 -8.74 14.74 -13.73
C LEU A 748 -8.74 13.55 -12.76
N ALA A 749 -9.44 13.69 -11.62
CA ALA A 749 -9.61 12.58 -10.68
C ALA A 749 -10.47 11.46 -11.31
N ASP A 750 -11.53 11.81 -12.04
CA ASP A 750 -12.37 10.82 -12.74
C ASP A 750 -11.58 10.05 -13.82
N PHE A 751 -10.73 10.76 -14.56
CA PHE A 751 -9.87 10.16 -15.58
C PHE A 751 -8.91 9.15 -14.98
N LEU A 752 -8.21 9.54 -13.90
CA LEU A 752 -7.29 8.67 -13.17
C LEU A 752 -7.97 7.42 -12.63
N LEU A 753 -9.12 7.58 -11.94
CA LEU A 753 -9.82 6.46 -11.34
C LEU A 753 -10.29 5.46 -12.40
N LYS A 754 -10.88 5.94 -13.50
CA LYS A 754 -11.35 5.07 -14.59
C LYS A 754 -10.20 4.37 -15.31
N ASP A 755 -9.11 5.07 -15.63
CA ASP A 755 -7.96 4.45 -16.30
C ASP A 755 -7.30 3.40 -15.40
N HIS A 756 -7.09 3.70 -14.12
CA HIS A 756 -6.48 2.74 -13.20
C HIS A 756 -7.36 1.49 -13.04
N GLU A 757 -8.68 1.67 -12.89
CA GLU A 757 -9.62 0.55 -12.74
C GLU A 757 -9.75 -0.32 -14.00
N ASP A 758 -9.80 0.31 -15.17
CA ASP A 758 -10.02 -0.40 -16.42
C ASP A 758 -8.74 -0.97 -17.02
N ASN A 759 -7.58 -0.33 -16.82
CA ASN A 759 -6.36 -0.67 -17.52
C ASN A 759 -5.19 -1.08 -16.61
N LEU A 760 -5.07 -0.56 -15.39
CA LEU A 760 -3.82 -0.67 -14.62
C LEU A 760 -3.90 -1.61 -13.41
N PHE A 761 -5.07 -1.75 -12.79
CA PHE A 761 -5.25 -2.73 -11.73
C PHE A 761 -5.42 -4.12 -12.33
N LEU A 762 -4.67 -5.08 -11.79
CA LEU A 762 -4.63 -6.44 -12.29
C LEU A 762 -6.06 -7.00 -12.37
N ASN A 763 -6.49 -7.42 -13.57
CA ASN A 763 -7.82 -7.95 -13.87
C ASN A 763 -9.01 -7.04 -13.49
N GLY A 764 -8.79 -5.75 -13.19
CA GLY A 764 -9.84 -4.88 -12.63
C GLY A 764 -10.21 -5.20 -11.17
N TRP A 765 -9.38 -5.97 -10.46
CA TRP A 765 -9.62 -6.35 -9.06
C TRP A 765 -9.35 -5.22 -8.07
N GLY A 766 -8.92 -4.05 -8.54
CA GLY A 766 -8.81 -2.85 -7.73
C GLY A 766 -7.53 -2.72 -6.94
N MET A 767 -6.48 -3.51 -7.22
CA MET A 767 -5.17 -3.42 -6.57
C MET A 767 -4.03 -3.30 -7.60
N ALA A 768 -2.99 -2.56 -7.20
CA ALA A 768 -1.74 -2.42 -7.92
C ALA A 768 -0.67 -3.35 -7.34
N ASN A 769 0.58 -3.21 -7.80
CA ASN A 769 1.64 -4.17 -7.48
C ASN A 769 2.17 -4.00 -6.07
N GLU A 770 2.26 -2.77 -5.59
CA GLU A 770 2.61 -2.43 -4.21
C GLU A 770 1.37 -2.00 -3.42
N PRO A 771 0.74 -2.89 -2.65
CA PRO A 771 -0.56 -2.59 -2.01
C PRO A 771 -0.52 -1.42 -1.03
N VAL A 772 0.65 -1.12 -0.44
CA VAL A 772 0.86 0.05 0.43
C VAL A 772 0.52 1.37 -0.26
N TYR A 773 0.70 1.45 -1.58
CA TYR A 773 0.52 2.66 -2.37
C TYR A 773 -0.78 2.67 -3.19
N ASN A 774 -1.84 2.01 -2.71
CA ASN A 774 -3.16 2.01 -3.36
C ASN A 774 -4.14 3.02 -2.72
N PRO A 775 -4.16 4.30 -3.16
CA PRO A 775 -4.92 5.36 -2.48
C PRO A 775 -6.38 5.52 -2.93
N GLN A 776 -6.83 4.82 -3.98
CA GLN A 776 -8.06 5.13 -4.72
C GLN A 776 -9.33 5.11 -3.86
N ALA A 777 -9.37 4.26 -2.83
CA ALA A 777 -10.50 4.15 -1.92
C ALA A 777 -10.82 5.48 -1.21
N THR A 778 -9.81 6.35 -1.03
CA THR A 778 -10.01 7.71 -0.52
C THR A 778 -10.94 8.52 -1.40
N ALA A 779 -10.77 8.44 -2.72
CA ALA A 779 -11.58 9.20 -3.66
C ALA A 779 -13.03 8.69 -3.66
N TYR A 780 -13.22 7.36 -3.68
CA TYR A 780 -14.54 6.73 -3.62
C TYR A 780 -15.30 7.11 -2.35
N LEU A 781 -14.61 7.15 -1.20
CA LEU A 781 -15.21 7.55 0.06
C LEU A 781 -15.71 9.00 0.01
N LEU A 782 -14.88 9.91 -0.52
CA LEU A 782 -15.23 11.32 -0.66
C LEU A 782 -16.30 11.59 -1.74
N ARG A 783 -16.48 10.67 -2.69
CA ARG A 783 -17.56 10.67 -3.71
C ARG A 783 -18.88 10.04 -3.23
N ASP A 784 -18.94 9.55 -1.98
CA ASP A 784 -20.08 8.77 -1.45
C ASP A 784 -20.35 7.48 -2.27
N GLU A 785 -19.29 6.75 -2.62
CA GLU A 785 -19.34 5.49 -3.38
C GLU A 785 -18.97 4.28 -2.50
N PRO A 786 -19.82 3.89 -1.51
CA PRO A 786 -19.46 2.88 -0.50
C PRO A 786 -19.13 1.50 -1.10
N LYS A 787 -19.81 1.08 -2.18
CA LYS A 787 -19.51 -0.21 -2.84
C LYS A 787 -18.08 -0.27 -3.35
N ALA A 788 -17.59 0.83 -3.94
CA ALA A 788 -16.22 0.90 -4.46
C ALA A 788 -15.19 0.94 -3.32
N VAL A 789 -15.48 1.63 -2.21
CA VAL A 789 -14.65 1.61 -0.99
C VAL A 789 -14.56 0.20 -0.41
N ILE A 790 -15.69 -0.47 -0.20
CA ILE A 790 -15.77 -1.82 0.39
C ILE A 790 -15.03 -2.83 -0.48
N ARG A 791 -15.17 -2.74 -1.80
CA ARG A 791 -14.41 -3.53 -2.77
C ARG A 791 -12.90 -3.31 -2.64
N ALA A 792 -12.45 -2.05 -2.62
CA ALA A 792 -11.03 -1.74 -2.49
C ALA A 792 -10.45 -2.25 -1.16
N PHE A 793 -11.23 -2.15 -0.07
CA PHE A 793 -10.88 -2.68 1.25
C PHE A 793 -10.70 -4.19 1.24
N TYR A 794 -11.67 -4.95 0.71
CA TYR A 794 -11.55 -6.41 0.68
C TYR A 794 -10.49 -6.90 -0.32
N SER A 795 -10.31 -6.21 -1.44
CA SER A 795 -9.23 -6.52 -2.37
C SER A 795 -7.86 -6.30 -1.74
N MET A 796 -7.65 -5.18 -1.03
CA MET A 796 -6.42 -4.94 -0.28
C MET A 796 -6.21 -6.01 0.80
N THR A 797 -7.26 -6.36 1.55
CA THR A 797 -7.18 -7.39 2.60
C THR A 797 -6.69 -8.74 2.04
N ALA A 798 -7.17 -9.16 0.88
CA ALA A 798 -6.81 -10.44 0.26
C ALA A 798 -5.51 -10.39 -0.58
N CYS A 799 -5.18 -9.23 -1.14
CA CYS A 799 -3.99 -9.02 -1.96
C CYS A 799 -2.73 -8.77 -1.11
N ALA A 800 -2.86 -7.96 -0.06
CA ALA A 800 -1.74 -7.40 0.66
C ALA A 800 -1.23 -8.27 1.82
N PHE A 801 -2.03 -9.24 2.26
CA PHE A 801 -1.75 -10.07 3.44
C PHE A 801 -1.94 -11.56 3.14
N SER A 802 -1.12 -12.42 3.77
CA SER A 802 -1.36 -13.87 3.70
C SER A 802 -2.68 -14.19 4.40
N HIS A 803 -3.44 -15.15 3.88
CA HIS A 803 -4.86 -15.28 4.28
C HIS A 803 -5.08 -15.85 5.68
N SER A 804 -4.06 -16.48 6.25
CA SER A 804 -4.16 -17.29 7.47
C SER A 804 -3.37 -16.75 8.66
N VAL A 805 -2.35 -15.94 8.38
CA VAL A 805 -1.48 -15.32 9.40
C VAL A 805 -1.24 -13.83 9.15
N TYR A 806 -1.89 -13.27 8.12
CA TYR A 806 -1.96 -11.84 7.87
C TYR A 806 -0.60 -11.15 7.66
N GLU A 807 0.42 -11.88 7.23
CA GLU A 807 1.75 -11.29 7.03
C GLU A 807 1.71 -10.37 5.79
N PRO A 808 2.12 -9.09 5.90
CA PRO A 808 2.08 -8.15 4.80
C PRO A 808 3.13 -8.45 3.74
N VAL A 809 2.87 -8.03 2.51
CA VAL A 809 3.79 -8.11 1.37
C VAL A 809 4.08 -6.73 0.77
N GLU A 810 5.29 -6.57 0.21
CA GLU A 810 5.68 -5.39 -0.56
C GLU A 810 5.14 -5.47 -2.00
N HIS A 811 5.57 -6.46 -2.78
CA HIS A 811 5.18 -6.64 -4.19
C HIS A 811 4.39 -7.92 -4.40
N ARG A 812 3.30 -7.82 -5.16
CA ARG A 812 2.40 -8.95 -5.40
C ARG A 812 2.78 -9.78 -6.62
N TRP A 813 3.42 -9.22 -7.65
CA TRP A 813 3.83 -9.95 -8.85
C TRP A 813 5.11 -9.42 -9.50
N THR A 814 5.77 -10.29 -10.28
CA THR A 814 6.98 -10.04 -11.10
C THR A 814 8.24 -9.61 -10.33
N TRP A 815 8.17 -8.56 -9.53
CA TRP A 815 9.29 -8.03 -8.74
C TRP A 815 9.57 -8.89 -7.49
N GLY A 816 10.74 -8.71 -6.87
CA GLY A 816 11.12 -9.44 -5.65
C GLY A 816 10.02 -9.35 -4.58
N GLN A 817 9.48 -10.50 -4.18
CA GLN A 817 8.42 -10.57 -3.17
C GLN A 817 9.03 -10.62 -1.76
N TYR A 818 8.96 -9.50 -1.05
CA TYR A 818 9.42 -9.35 0.32
C TYR A 818 8.24 -9.25 1.30
N PHE A 819 8.39 -9.89 2.46
CA PHE A 819 7.36 -9.97 3.50
C PHE A 819 7.73 -9.15 4.74
N GLY A 820 6.71 -8.78 5.51
CA GLY A 820 6.86 -8.09 6.78
C GLY A 820 7.12 -6.57 6.76
N PRO A 821 6.86 -5.79 5.68
CA PRO A 821 6.89 -4.34 5.78
C PRO A 821 5.59 -3.78 6.40
N PRO A 822 5.63 -3.13 7.57
CA PRO A 822 4.42 -2.65 8.26
C PRO A 822 3.78 -1.40 7.64
N SER A 823 4.39 -0.81 6.62
CA SER A 823 3.75 0.27 5.86
C SER A 823 2.46 -0.21 5.18
N THR A 824 2.40 -1.48 4.74
CA THR A 824 1.19 -2.09 4.20
C THR A 824 0.10 -2.22 5.28
N ASP A 825 0.47 -2.59 6.51
CA ASP A 825 -0.45 -2.64 7.65
C ASP A 825 -1.10 -1.28 7.91
N GLY A 826 -0.34 -0.19 7.88
CA GLY A 826 -0.89 1.14 8.12
C GLY A 826 -1.72 1.71 6.98
N ALA A 827 -1.37 1.45 5.71
CA ALA A 827 -2.23 1.81 4.58
C ALA A 827 -3.62 1.15 4.69
N TRP A 828 -3.66 -0.13 5.08
CA TRP A 828 -4.90 -0.83 5.36
C TRP A 828 -5.63 -0.27 6.58
N ALA A 829 -4.91 0.04 7.67
CA ALA A 829 -5.50 0.59 8.89
C ALA A 829 -6.11 2.00 8.67
N GLU A 830 -5.48 2.84 7.85
CA GLU A 830 -6.03 4.14 7.45
C GLU A 830 -7.37 3.95 6.71
N LEU A 831 -7.41 3.08 5.70
CA LEU A 831 -8.64 2.79 4.95
C LEU A 831 -9.74 2.23 5.87
N TYR A 832 -9.41 1.23 6.69
CA TYR A 832 -10.34 0.62 7.62
C TYR A 832 -10.92 1.65 8.60
N ARG A 833 -10.07 2.51 9.17
CA ARG A 833 -10.52 3.61 10.02
C ARG A 833 -11.44 4.54 9.26
N ARG A 834 -11.08 4.98 8.06
CA ARG A 834 -11.87 5.96 7.29
C ARG A 834 -13.24 5.42 6.83
N MET A 835 -13.39 4.11 6.68
CA MET A 835 -14.71 3.50 6.46
C MET A 835 -15.66 3.71 7.66
N LEU A 836 -15.12 3.83 8.87
CA LEU A 836 -15.87 3.87 10.13
C LEU A 836 -15.85 5.26 10.80
N ILE A 837 -14.78 6.02 10.62
CA ILE A 837 -14.48 7.31 11.23
C ILE A 837 -13.79 8.18 10.17
N GLU A 838 -14.54 9.10 9.58
CA GLU A 838 -14.04 10.06 8.62
C GLU A 838 -14.21 11.49 9.14
N GLU A 839 -13.21 12.32 8.87
CA GLU A 839 -13.09 13.68 9.38
C GLU A 839 -12.93 14.67 8.21
N PRO A 840 -14.02 15.01 7.51
CA PRO A 840 -13.95 15.91 6.37
C PRO A 840 -13.49 17.32 6.78
N ASP A 841 -12.80 18.02 5.87
CA ASP A 841 -12.22 19.34 6.14
C ASP A 841 -13.27 20.44 6.41
N ASN A 842 -14.56 20.16 6.15
CA ASN A 842 -15.66 21.06 6.49
C ASN A 842 -15.92 21.15 8.02
N GLY A 843 -15.13 20.43 8.83
CA GLY A 843 -15.27 20.37 10.27
C GLY A 843 -16.31 19.34 10.74
N GLY A 844 -16.64 18.36 9.91
CA GLY A 844 -17.56 17.27 10.24
C GLY A 844 -16.89 16.04 10.84
N LEU A 845 -17.71 15.20 11.46
CA LEU A 845 -17.38 13.83 11.85
C LEU A 845 -18.42 12.90 11.23
N LEU A 846 -17.99 12.08 10.27
CA LEU A 846 -18.82 11.10 9.58
C LEU A 846 -18.48 9.70 10.12
N LEU A 847 -19.48 9.00 10.65
CA LEU A 847 -19.35 7.66 11.19
C LEU A 847 -20.01 6.63 10.28
N PHE A 848 -19.39 5.46 10.17
CA PHE A 848 -19.90 4.29 9.43
C PHE A 848 -20.14 4.54 7.93
N ALA A 849 -19.35 5.45 7.35
CA ALA A 849 -19.46 5.95 5.97
C ALA A 849 -19.58 4.84 4.91
N ALA A 850 -18.82 3.75 5.09
CA ALA A 850 -18.74 2.63 4.16
C ALA A 850 -18.75 1.27 4.88
N THR A 851 -19.60 1.11 5.89
CA THR A 851 -19.80 -0.19 6.56
C THR A 851 -20.45 -1.20 5.61
N PRO A 852 -19.86 -2.40 5.38
CA PRO A 852 -20.51 -3.48 4.64
C PRO A 852 -21.89 -3.81 5.20
N ARG A 853 -22.91 -3.94 4.36
CA ARG A 853 -24.28 -4.28 4.80
C ARG A 853 -24.34 -5.58 5.59
N LYS A 854 -23.49 -6.55 5.26
CA LYS A 854 -23.33 -7.80 6.03
C LYS A 854 -22.96 -7.57 7.48
N TRP A 855 -22.30 -6.46 7.84
CA TRP A 855 -21.97 -6.13 9.24
C TRP A 855 -23.16 -5.58 10.02
N LEU A 856 -24.25 -5.24 9.33
CA LEU A 856 -25.48 -4.70 9.92
C LEU A 856 -26.64 -5.70 9.85
N GLU A 857 -26.41 -6.98 9.53
CA GLU A 857 -27.43 -8.03 9.67
C GLU A 857 -27.92 -8.14 11.11
N SER A 858 -29.16 -8.62 11.32
CA SER A 858 -29.76 -8.68 12.65
C SER A 858 -28.87 -9.44 13.65
N GLY A 859 -28.75 -8.90 14.86
CA GLY A 859 -27.93 -9.45 15.93
C GLY A 859 -26.44 -9.07 15.86
N LYS A 860 -25.98 -8.45 14.77
CA LYS A 860 -24.59 -8.00 14.65
C LYS A 860 -24.35 -6.66 15.33
N THR A 861 -23.12 -6.47 15.79
CA THR A 861 -22.66 -5.28 16.50
C THR A 861 -21.34 -4.78 15.90
N ILE A 862 -21.19 -3.47 15.82
CA ILE A 862 -19.91 -2.79 15.55
C ILE A 862 -19.55 -1.96 16.78
N GLU A 863 -18.31 -2.06 17.24
CA GLU A 863 -17.79 -1.36 18.42
C GLU A 863 -16.51 -0.61 18.08
N ILE A 864 -16.45 0.64 18.53
CA ILE A 864 -15.29 1.53 18.45
C ILE A 864 -15.06 2.06 19.86
N GLU A 865 -13.86 1.92 20.38
CA GLU A 865 -13.49 2.47 21.68
C GLU A 865 -12.21 3.30 21.59
N ARG A 866 -12.21 4.46 22.24
CA ARG A 866 -11.01 5.31 22.44
C ARG A 866 -10.28 5.66 21.12
N ALA A 867 -11.02 5.79 20.02
CA ALA A 867 -10.43 6.22 18.76
C ALA A 867 -10.04 7.71 18.84
N PRO A 868 -8.79 8.09 18.53
CA PRO A 868 -8.42 9.50 18.45
C PRO A 868 -9.05 10.16 17.23
N THR A 869 -9.48 11.41 17.39
CA THR A 869 -9.98 12.28 16.32
C THR A 869 -9.43 13.69 16.54
N GLN A 870 -9.48 14.55 15.53
CA GLN A 870 -9.15 15.98 15.61
C GLN A 870 -10.05 16.76 16.60
N TYR A 871 -11.12 16.13 17.08
CA TYR A 871 -12.06 16.67 18.07
C TYR A 871 -11.88 16.09 19.47
N GLY A 872 -11.00 15.10 19.65
CA GLY A 872 -10.81 14.37 20.91
C GLY A 872 -11.12 12.88 20.77
N GLY A 873 -11.39 12.21 21.90
CA GLY A 873 -11.66 10.77 21.91
C GLY A 873 -13.07 10.42 21.42
N LEU A 874 -13.20 9.34 20.66
CA LEU A 874 -14.45 8.81 20.15
C LEU A 874 -14.64 7.36 20.60
N SER A 875 -15.82 7.06 21.15
CA SER A 875 -16.32 5.68 21.27
C SER A 875 -17.70 5.61 20.62
N ALA A 876 -17.98 4.54 19.88
CA ALA A 876 -19.27 4.32 19.25
C ALA A 876 -19.65 2.84 19.23
N ARG A 877 -20.95 2.57 19.31
CA ARG A 877 -21.49 1.21 19.21
C ARG A 877 -22.72 1.23 18.31
N VAL A 878 -22.79 0.32 17.35
CA VAL A 878 -23.97 0.07 16.52
C VAL A 878 -24.49 -1.32 16.83
N GLU A 879 -25.78 -1.42 17.13
CA GLU A 879 -26.51 -2.68 17.33
C GLU A 879 -27.58 -2.78 16.26
N SER A 880 -27.53 -3.83 15.45
CA SER A 880 -28.54 -4.08 14.44
C SER A 880 -29.64 -5.02 14.94
N ARG A 881 -30.90 -4.57 14.81
CA ARG A 881 -32.12 -5.38 14.94
C ARG A 881 -32.93 -5.23 13.65
N ALA A 882 -32.26 -5.45 12.51
CA ALA A 882 -32.81 -5.24 11.18
C ALA A 882 -34.08 -6.08 10.92
N ASP A 883 -34.20 -7.26 11.53
CA ASP A 883 -35.43 -8.08 11.50
C ASP A 883 -36.65 -7.39 12.13
N ALA A 884 -36.42 -6.58 13.15
CA ALA A 884 -37.39 -5.72 13.82
C ALA A 884 -37.43 -4.30 13.24
N GLY A 885 -36.86 -4.10 12.04
CA GLY A 885 -36.85 -2.84 11.31
C GLY A 885 -36.09 -1.72 12.01
N ARG A 886 -35.06 -2.02 12.83
CA ARG A 886 -34.37 -1.03 13.67
C ARG A 886 -32.86 -1.20 13.69
N ILE A 887 -32.14 -0.09 13.63
CA ILE A 887 -30.70 -0.02 13.89
C ILE A 887 -30.44 1.09 14.92
N ARG A 888 -29.72 0.77 15.99
CA ARG A 888 -29.40 1.70 17.08
C ARG A 888 -27.91 1.97 17.14
N ALA A 889 -27.53 3.24 17.25
CA ALA A 889 -26.16 3.67 17.44
C ALA A 889 -26.03 4.52 18.71
N VAL A 890 -24.95 4.31 19.47
CA VAL A 890 -24.57 5.16 20.61
C VAL A 890 -23.20 5.74 20.29
N VAL A 891 -23.06 7.06 20.38
CA VAL A 891 -21.82 7.80 20.12
C VAL A 891 -21.44 8.57 21.37
N GLN A 892 -20.17 8.50 21.76
CA GLN A 892 -19.59 9.23 22.87
C GLN A 892 -18.43 10.08 22.35
N LEU A 893 -18.51 11.38 22.59
CA LEU A 893 -17.49 12.37 22.22
C LEU A 893 -16.81 12.86 23.51
N ALA A 894 -15.54 12.53 23.66
CA ALA A 894 -14.70 12.91 24.80
C ALA A 894 -13.72 14.02 24.42
N GLY A 895 -13.39 14.88 25.39
CA GLY A 895 -12.50 16.03 25.20
C GLY A 895 -13.26 17.35 24.91
N PRO A 896 -12.53 18.47 24.73
CA PRO A 896 -13.14 19.78 24.55
C PRO A 896 -13.50 20.12 23.10
N GLY A 897 -12.91 19.44 22.11
CA GLY A 897 -13.22 19.66 20.70
C GLY A 897 -14.62 19.16 20.34
N ARG A 898 -15.30 19.85 19.43
CA ARG A 898 -16.58 19.39 18.87
C ARG A 898 -16.56 19.52 17.35
N PRO A 899 -17.07 18.52 16.61
CA PRO A 899 -17.32 18.69 15.20
C PRO A 899 -18.44 19.71 15.00
N LYS A 900 -18.41 20.43 13.87
CA LYS A 900 -19.53 21.29 13.44
C LYS A 900 -20.77 20.48 13.08
N THR A 901 -20.56 19.26 12.57
CA THR A 901 -21.62 18.35 12.15
C THR A 901 -21.23 16.92 12.48
N LEU A 902 -22.15 16.16 13.07
CA LEU A 902 -22.01 14.71 13.28
C LEU A 902 -22.97 14.01 12.32
N VAL A 903 -22.44 13.13 11.47
CA VAL A 903 -23.22 12.34 10.51
C VAL A 903 -23.03 10.86 10.81
N LEU A 904 -24.11 10.11 10.91
CA LEU A 904 -24.09 8.65 11.04
C LEU A 904 -24.72 8.04 9.80
N ARG A 905 -24.05 7.10 9.15
CA ARG A 905 -24.66 6.30 8.09
C ARG A 905 -25.10 4.94 8.63
N LEU A 906 -26.40 4.67 8.61
CA LEU A 906 -26.98 3.42 9.11
C LEU A 906 -27.63 2.68 7.94
N ARG A 907 -26.95 1.68 7.40
CA ARG A 907 -27.30 1.03 6.13
C ARG A 907 -28.08 -0.26 6.37
N HIS A 908 -29.37 -0.30 6.03
CA HIS A 908 -30.16 -1.51 6.24
C HIS A 908 -29.63 -2.67 5.37
N PRO A 909 -29.47 -3.91 5.87
CA PRO A 909 -28.91 -5.02 5.09
C PRO A 909 -29.58 -5.27 3.74
N GLU A 910 -30.91 -5.12 3.71
CA GLU A 910 -31.76 -5.30 2.52
C GLU A 910 -32.07 -3.99 1.78
N VAL A 911 -31.35 -2.89 2.04
CA VAL A 911 -31.56 -1.59 1.36
C VAL A 911 -32.96 -1.00 1.59
N ARG A 912 -33.60 -1.32 2.72
CA ARG A 912 -34.88 -0.69 3.11
C ARG A 912 -34.64 0.79 3.44
N PRO A 913 -35.54 1.70 3.03
CA PRO A 913 -35.38 3.13 3.29
C PRO A 913 -35.62 3.46 4.77
N MET A 914 -34.94 4.48 5.27
CA MET A 914 -35.19 4.98 6.62
C MET A 914 -36.55 5.69 6.68
N LEU A 915 -37.44 5.25 7.56
CA LEU A 915 -38.80 5.77 7.74
C LEU A 915 -38.88 6.86 8.81
N SER A 916 -38.14 6.69 9.91
CA SER A 916 -38.10 7.64 11.02
C SER A 916 -36.82 7.50 11.82
N VAL A 917 -36.41 8.57 12.50
CA VAL A 917 -35.22 8.60 13.35
C VAL A 917 -35.56 9.20 14.69
N ARG A 918 -34.97 8.65 15.76
CA ARG A 918 -34.92 9.31 17.07
C ARG A 918 -33.49 9.61 17.47
N VAL A 919 -33.26 10.81 18.00
CA VAL A 919 -31.99 11.22 18.61
C VAL A 919 -32.26 11.54 20.08
N ASN A 920 -31.59 10.85 20.99
CA ASN A 920 -31.78 10.95 22.43
C ASN A 920 -33.25 10.81 22.86
N GLY A 921 -33.97 9.89 22.20
CA GLY A 921 -35.38 9.59 22.46
C GLY A 921 -36.39 10.55 21.82
N GLN A 922 -35.93 11.63 21.17
CA GLN A 922 -36.79 12.61 20.49
C GLN A 922 -36.85 12.36 18.99
N ASP A 923 -38.00 12.59 18.38
CA ASP A 923 -38.16 12.47 16.92
C ASP A 923 -37.25 13.45 16.19
N TRP A 924 -36.56 12.97 15.15
CA TRP A 924 -35.53 13.70 14.43
C TRP A 924 -35.85 13.79 12.95
N ARG A 925 -35.74 14.99 12.37
CA ARG A 925 -36.15 15.28 10.98
C ARG A 925 -34.98 15.44 10.01
N ASP A 926 -33.78 15.66 10.51
CA ASP A 926 -32.58 15.86 9.67
C ASP A 926 -31.92 14.50 9.37
N PHE A 927 -32.55 13.75 8.46
CA PHE A 927 -32.02 12.49 7.92
C PHE A 927 -32.36 12.35 6.44
N ASP A 928 -31.53 11.63 5.70
CA ASP A 928 -31.67 11.37 4.27
C ASP A 928 -31.88 9.86 4.04
N PRO A 929 -33.11 9.43 3.67
CA PRO A 929 -33.40 8.02 3.37
C PRO A 929 -32.61 7.45 2.18
N ARG A 930 -32.23 8.28 1.20
CA ARG A 930 -31.48 7.84 0.00
C ARG A 930 -30.01 7.63 0.32
N ARG A 931 -29.42 8.54 1.09
CA ARG A 931 -28.02 8.43 1.54
C ARG A 931 -27.85 7.51 2.75
N GLU A 932 -28.95 7.17 3.43
CA GLU A 932 -29.00 6.38 4.66
C GLU A 932 -28.28 7.10 5.82
N GLN A 933 -28.34 8.44 5.85
CA GLN A 933 -27.57 9.30 6.76
C GLN A 933 -28.49 10.03 7.75
N VAL A 934 -28.04 10.12 9.01
CA VAL A 934 -28.62 10.97 10.06
C VAL A 934 -27.63 12.09 10.34
N ARG A 935 -28.09 13.34 10.30
CA ARG A 935 -27.25 14.53 10.52
C ARG A 935 -27.64 15.23 11.82
N ILE A 936 -26.62 15.58 12.62
CA ILE A 936 -26.75 16.33 13.87
C ILE A 936 -25.84 17.55 13.79
N ASP A 937 -26.44 18.73 13.73
CA ASP A 937 -25.72 20.00 13.64
C ASP A 937 -25.32 20.55 15.00
N ASN A 938 -24.10 21.09 15.07
CA ASN A 938 -23.50 21.66 16.27
C ASN A 938 -23.68 20.74 17.50
N PRO A 939 -23.22 19.47 17.45
CA PRO A 939 -23.43 18.52 18.52
C PRO A 939 -22.76 18.98 19.82
N ALA A 940 -23.56 19.50 20.76
CA ALA A 940 -23.08 20.01 22.05
C ALA A 940 -22.95 18.94 23.16
N GLN A 941 -23.78 17.90 23.14
CA GLN A 941 -23.78 16.83 24.14
C GLN A 941 -22.56 15.90 24.01
N GLY A 942 -22.12 15.31 25.12
CA GLY A 942 -21.04 14.30 25.13
C GLY A 942 -21.49 12.90 24.71
N ARG A 943 -22.80 12.64 24.65
CA ARG A 943 -23.38 11.36 24.24
C ARG A 943 -24.58 11.58 23.33
N TYR A 944 -24.66 10.79 22.26
CA TYR A 944 -25.81 10.70 21.37
C TYR A 944 -26.26 9.25 21.25
N GLU A 945 -27.57 9.06 21.27
CA GLU A 945 -28.23 7.79 20.98
C GLU A 945 -29.16 7.99 19.80
N VAL A 946 -28.88 7.28 18.70
CA VAL A 946 -29.61 7.38 17.44
C VAL A 946 -30.31 6.05 17.16
N GLU A 947 -31.62 6.06 17.01
CA GLU A 947 -32.41 4.89 16.56
C GLU A 947 -33.03 5.21 15.20
N ALA A 948 -32.62 4.49 14.15
CA ALA A 948 -33.25 4.53 12.84
C ALA A 948 -34.25 3.39 12.69
N ARG A 949 -35.44 3.69 12.15
CA ARG A 949 -36.48 2.71 11.80
C ARG A 949 -36.65 2.62 10.29
N TYR A 950 -36.89 1.43 9.77
CA TYR A 950 -36.95 1.10 8.34
C TYR A 950 -38.24 0.39 7.96
#